data_AF-A0A8X8C5Y1-F1
#
_entry.id   AF-A0A8X8C5Y1-F1
#
_cell.length_a   1.000
_cell.length_b   1.000
_cell.length_c   1.000
_cell.angle_alpha   90.00
_cell.angle_beta   90.00
_cell.angle_gamma   90.00
#
_symmetry.space_group_name_H-M   'P 1'
#
loop_
_entity.id
_entity.type
_entity.pdbx_description
1 polymer ?
#
loop_
_entity_poly.entity_id
_entity_poly.type
_entity_poly.pdbx_seq_one_letter_code
_entity_poly.pdbx_strand_id
1 'polypeptide(L)'
;MHDLLQEMAYSIVHEESEDPGERSRLFDPEDIYKVLKENKGTKRVKGICLDMSKSRKMSLKTDSFAGMNCLEFLIFHNPSYFEVEKNKVHLPHAGLEYLSNELRYFHWDGFPSKSLPQDFSAENLVQFDFPESKVEKLWSGKQNLLNLKGINLSSSRCLTELPDLSKAINLEYINLSGCESLKRVPSSFQHLEKLNRLDLTDCHNLITLPRRIDSKCLEQLFITGCSNIRNCPETYADIGYLDLSGTSVEKVPLSIKFRQISLIGCKNVTKTAIKKLPSSIRHQKSLIFLELDGASIKELPELPSSLCILSARDCESLETISSSTLSQSIRLNLANCFRFDQNAIMEDMQLKIQSGNIGDMFQILSPGSEIPHWFINRSWGSSVAIQLPSDCHKLKAIAFCLIVHHTVPLNDLLQEDKAINIKWQCHAKRNNCEQDDIIFRTECEIYNFKDSKMHDSDHMLLWHENWKEDSFSKYSDKEITFEFYPKAKAKSFDRNTSEMELREIEKHCKVKSCGVYLLFDESPQHLFSISDGDLSDQEDDYYSLYSSSSSAEDSGDEIDHENGDSKSGETSPATSRVSGPIQVYSESKAMSEAKSLATELTSIRWIYFIYEFIHSHTLQSCLVTVINPFLKEFRVDIEN
;
A
#
# COMPACT_ATOMS: atom_id res chain seq x y z
N MET A 1 20.41 12.83 -1.10
CA MET A 1 20.98 14.08 -1.64
C MET A 1 22.41 14.19 -1.11
N HIS A 2 23.32 14.87 -1.81
CA HIS A 2 24.72 14.96 -1.39
C HIS A 2 24.92 16.17 -0.48
N ASP A 3 25.59 16.00 0.66
CA ASP A 3 25.80 17.07 1.67
C ASP A 3 26.43 18.33 1.08
N LEU A 4 27.34 18.16 0.11
CA LEU A 4 27.98 19.22 -0.67
C LEU A 4 26.99 20.18 -1.37
N LEU A 5 25.81 19.70 -1.78
CA LEU A 5 24.77 20.56 -2.38
C LEU A 5 24.07 21.43 -1.32
N GLN A 6 23.92 20.90 -0.11
CA GLN A 6 23.39 21.63 1.04
C GLN A 6 24.40 22.67 1.55
N GLU A 7 25.70 22.33 1.63
CA GLU A 7 26.78 23.28 1.94
C GLU A 7 26.92 24.37 0.88
N MET A 8 26.81 24.03 -0.42
CA MET A 8 26.82 25.01 -1.50
C MET A 8 25.62 25.97 -1.42
N ALA A 9 24.41 25.44 -1.18
CA ALA A 9 23.22 26.26 -0.95
C ALA A 9 23.34 27.14 0.31
N TYR A 10 24.02 26.66 1.35
CA TYR A 10 24.33 27.42 2.57
C TYR A 10 25.22 28.63 2.25
N SER A 11 26.33 28.44 1.53
CA SER A 11 27.28 29.51 1.16
C SER A 11 26.61 30.60 0.32
N ILE A 12 25.94 30.20 -0.76
CA ILE A 12 25.25 31.08 -1.72
C ILE A 12 24.20 31.99 -1.07
N VAL A 13 23.65 31.58 0.09
CA VAL A 13 22.70 32.35 0.89
C VAL A 13 23.40 33.26 1.91
N HIS A 14 24.53 32.87 2.48
CA HIS A 14 25.30 33.73 3.39
C HIS A 14 26.00 34.88 2.64
N GLU A 15 26.42 34.63 1.41
CA GLU A 15 26.97 35.64 0.49
C GLU A 15 25.96 36.76 0.12
N GLU A 16 24.66 36.59 0.41
CA GLU A 16 23.64 37.61 0.13
C GLU A 16 23.60 38.79 1.11
N SER A 17 24.04 38.58 2.36
CA SER A 17 24.00 39.57 3.45
C SER A 17 24.60 38.99 4.73
N GLU A 18 25.40 39.79 5.44
CA GLU A 18 25.78 39.47 6.83
C GLU A 18 24.56 39.45 7.77
N ASP A 19 23.63 40.41 7.64
CA ASP A 19 22.36 40.41 8.40
C ASP A 19 21.42 39.32 7.84
N PRO A 20 20.99 38.33 8.64
CA PRO A 20 20.08 37.29 8.20
C PRO A 20 18.70 37.81 7.77
N GLY A 21 18.21 38.92 8.35
CA GLY A 21 16.91 39.51 8.02
C GLY A 21 16.81 40.05 6.58
N GLU A 22 17.95 40.21 5.92
CA GLU A 22 18.09 40.61 4.52
C GLU A 22 18.40 39.41 3.58
N ARG A 23 18.65 38.19 4.06
CA ARG A 23 18.92 37.03 3.18
C ARG A 23 17.62 36.51 2.54
N SER A 24 17.69 35.99 1.31
CA SER A 24 16.52 35.39 0.65
C SER A 24 16.01 34.11 1.31
N ARG A 25 16.87 33.44 2.09
CA ARG A 25 16.60 32.19 2.79
C ARG A 25 17.05 32.27 4.23
N LEU A 26 16.28 31.63 5.11
CA LEU A 26 16.67 31.35 6.47
C LEU A 26 16.45 29.85 6.76
N PHE A 27 17.51 29.20 7.22
CA PHE A 27 17.51 27.77 7.60
C PHE A 27 18.31 27.48 8.89
N ASP A 28 19.19 28.39 9.31
CA ASP A 28 19.90 28.26 10.58
C ASP A 28 18.96 28.59 11.75
N PRO A 29 18.77 27.69 12.75
CA PRO A 29 17.82 27.92 13.84
C PRO A 29 18.13 29.11 14.76
N GLU A 30 19.39 29.53 14.86
CA GLU A 30 19.84 30.65 15.69
C GLU A 30 19.61 31.98 14.97
N ASP A 31 19.88 32.06 13.67
CA ASP A 31 19.53 33.22 12.84
C ASP A 31 18.01 33.38 12.68
N ILE A 32 17.26 32.29 12.48
CA ILE A 32 15.78 32.32 12.48
C ILE A 32 15.25 32.85 13.82
N TYR A 33 15.80 32.39 14.94
CA TYR A 33 15.42 32.89 16.27
C TYR A 33 15.64 34.40 16.40
N LYS A 34 16.79 34.92 15.98
CA LYS A 34 17.08 36.37 16.01
C LYS A 34 16.08 37.15 15.15
N VAL A 35 15.91 36.73 13.90
CA VAL A 35 15.07 37.44 12.91
C VAL A 35 13.62 37.53 13.38
N LEU A 36 13.03 36.43 13.83
CA LEU A 36 11.61 36.37 14.22
C LEU A 36 11.33 37.05 15.57
N LYS A 37 12.26 36.97 16.54
CA LYS A 37 12.09 37.57 17.86
C LYS A 37 12.29 39.09 17.85
N GLU A 38 13.24 39.57 17.04
CA GLU A 38 13.59 40.98 16.92
C GLU A 38 12.80 41.69 15.79
N ASN A 39 11.95 40.97 15.08
CA ASN A 39 11.14 41.43 13.93
C ASN A 39 12.00 42.04 12.80
N LYS A 40 13.20 41.48 12.57
CA LYS A 40 14.17 41.94 11.56
C LYS A 40 13.90 41.41 10.16
N GLY A 41 12.94 40.51 9.99
CA GLY A 41 12.67 39.87 8.70
C GLY A 41 12.10 40.86 7.68
N THR A 42 12.75 40.99 6.54
CA THR A 42 12.37 41.94 5.49
C THR A 42 11.73 41.27 4.27
N LYS A 43 11.25 42.08 3.32
CA LYS A 43 10.75 41.63 2.01
C LYS A 43 11.77 40.86 1.16
N ARG A 44 13.05 40.81 1.53
CA ARG A 44 14.02 39.92 0.86
C ARG A 44 13.81 38.47 1.25
N VAL A 45 13.35 38.17 2.47
CA VAL A 45 13.13 36.80 2.95
C VAL A 45 12.01 36.15 2.15
N LYS A 46 12.38 35.17 1.32
CA LYS A 46 11.48 34.38 0.47
C LYS A 46 11.15 33.01 1.04
N GLY A 47 12.03 32.42 1.84
CA GLY A 47 11.76 31.16 2.53
C GLY A 47 12.39 31.05 3.91
N ILE A 48 11.64 30.50 4.87
CA ILE A 48 12.11 30.10 6.19
C ILE A 48 11.86 28.60 6.39
N CYS A 49 12.90 27.86 6.77
CA CYS A 49 12.84 26.45 7.13
C CYS A 49 13.46 26.25 8.51
N LEU A 50 12.66 25.93 9.52
CA LEU A 50 13.10 25.77 10.91
C LEU A 50 12.95 24.31 11.34
N ASP A 51 14.09 23.64 11.52
CA ASP A 51 14.16 22.40 12.29
C ASP A 51 14.02 22.73 13.79
N MET A 52 12.82 22.49 14.32
CA MET A 52 12.50 22.68 15.73
C MET A 52 13.14 21.64 16.63
N SER A 53 13.64 20.49 16.14
CA SER A 53 14.44 19.59 16.98
C SER A 53 15.75 20.29 17.41
N LYS A 54 16.37 21.04 16.48
CA LYS A 54 17.61 21.80 16.68
C LYS A 54 17.41 23.19 17.32
N SER A 55 16.18 23.72 17.34
CA SER A 55 15.90 25.06 17.89
C SER A 55 15.69 25.07 19.41
N ARG A 56 16.10 26.15 20.08
CA ARG A 56 15.58 26.49 21.40
C ARG A 56 14.11 26.94 21.30
N LYS A 57 13.36 26.87 22.42
CA LYS A 57 12.00 27.43 22.49
C LYS A 57 12.01 28.94 22.22
N MET A 58 11.03 29.41 21.47
CA MET A 58 10.85 30.82 21.13
C MET A 58 9.38 31.24 21.32
N SER A 59 9.18 32.49 21.75
CA SER A 59 7.86 33.12 21.79
C SER A 59 7.87 34.28 20.81
N LEU A 60 6.98 34.25 19.83
CA LEU A 60 6.83 35.29 18.83
C LEU A 60 5.88 36.39 19.30
N LYS A 61 5.89 37.52 18.59
CA LYS A 61 4.89 38.58 18.70
C LYS A 61 3.79 38.34 17.65
N THR A 62 2.70 39.10 17.75
CA THR A 62 1.64 39.10 16.72
C THR A 62 2.16 39.60 15.36
N ASP A 63 3.14 40.50 15.37
CA ASP A 63 3.71 41.20 14.22
C ASP A 63 5.03 40.60 13.69
N SER A 64 5.50 39.46 14.23
CA SER A 64 6.82 38.87 13.90
C SER A 64 7.04 38.53 12.41
N PHE A 65 5.98 38.49 11.59
CA PHE A 65 6.06 38.27 10.14
C PHE A 65 5.75 39.53 9.29
N ALA A 66 5.42 40.67 9.90
CA ALA A 66 4.90 41.86 9.19
C ALA A 66 5.86 42.45 8.14
N GLY A 67 7.17 42.41 8.39
CA GLY A 67 8.19 42.87 7.45
C GLY A 67 8.45 41.92 6.26
N MET A 68 8.05 40.65 6.37
CA MET A 68 8.30 39.59 5.39
C MET A 68 7.10 39.40 4.45
N ASN A 69 6.56 40.51 3.94
CA ASN A 69 5.36 40.50 3.10
C ASN A 69 5.52 39.75 1.77
N CYS A 70 6.74 39.42 1.35
CA CYS A 70 7.07 38.65 0.16
C CYS A 70 7.37 37.16 0.43
N LEU A 71 7.17 36.65 1.65
CA LEU A 71 7.49 35.27 2.05
C LEU A 71 6.65 34.23 1.30
N GLU A 72 7.30 33.35 0.55
CA GLU A 72 6.64 32.30 -0.25
C GLU A 72 6.65 30.93 0.45
N PHE A 73 7.63 30.68 1.33
CA PHE A 73 7.85 29.38 1.97
C PHE A 73 8.03 29.52 3.48
N LEU A 74 7.21 28.80 4.26
CA LEU A 74 7.31 28.74 5.72
C LEU A 74 7.17 27.29 6.16
N ILE A 75 8.27 26.69 6.63
CA ILE A 75 8.37 25.26 6.95
C ILE A 75 8.95 25.12 8.37
N PHE A 76 8.11 24.98 9.39
CA PHE A 76 8.55 24.68 10.76
C PHE A 76 8.24 23.21 11.08
N HIS A 77 9.28 22.36 11.14
CA HIS A 77 9.14 20.91 11.29
C HIS A 77 9.87 20.40 12.54
N ASN A 78 9.47 19.24 13.06
CA ASN A 78 10.19 18.55 14.12
C ASN A 78 10.34 17.05 13.78
N PRO A 79 11.50 16.60 13.31
CA PRO A 79 11.73 15.19 12.95
C PRO A 79 11.79 14.23 14.15
N SER A 80 11.66 14.72 15.39
CA SER A 80 11.69 13.87 16.59
C SER A 80 10.35 13.19 16.85
N TYR A 81 10.27 11.91 16.51
CA TYR A 81 9.15 11.02 16.85
C TYR A 81 8.93 10.85 18.37
N PHE A 82 9.90 11.23 19.21
CA PHE A 82 9.89 11.01 20.66
C PHE A 82 9.66 12.28 21.48
N GLU A 83 9.63 13.47 20.88
CA GLU A 83 9.31 14.71 21.61
C GLU A 83 7.80 14.87 21.80
N VAL A 84 7.36 14.86 23.08
CA VAL A 84 5.95 15.02 23.49
C VAL A 84 5.35 16.39 23.09
N GLU A 85 6.19 17.37 22.79
CA GLU A 85 5.82 18.72 22.38
C GLU A 85 6.56 19.11 21.10
N LYS A 86 6.06 18.65 19.94
CA LYS A 86 6.70 18.90 18.63
C LYS A 86 6.96 20.38 18.34
N ASN A 87 6.05 21.26 18.74
CA ASN A 87 6.15 22.68 18.44
C ASN A 87 6.89 23.46 19.54
N LYS A 88 8.08 23.97 19.22
CA LYS A 88 8.90 24.83 20.11
C LYS A 88 8.66 26.34 19.90
N VAL A 89 7.71 26.72 19.05
CA VAL A 89 7.33 28.10 18.74
C VAL A 89 5.97 28.43 19.35
N HIS A 90 5.97 29.35 20.32
CA HIS A 90 4.76 29.84 20.97
C HIS A 90 4.28 31.15 20.32
N LEU A 91 2.99 31.21 20.00
CA LEU A 91 2.31 32.44 19.58
C LEU A 91 1.59 33.09 20.79
N PRO A 92 1.36 34.42 20.75
CA PRO A 92 0.53 35.08 21.76
C PRO A 92 -0.95 34.67 21.60
N HIS A 93 -1.78 34.96 22.61
CA HIS A 93 -3.18 34.50 22.64
C HIS A 93 -4.04 35.01 21.46
N ALA A 94 -3.67 36.13 20.85
CA ALA A 94 -4.32 36.68 19.66
C ALA A 94 -3.90 36.00 18.33
N GLY A 95 -2.94 35.06 18.36
CA GLY A 95 -2.38 34.44 17.15
C GLY A 95 -1.34 35.33 16.45
N LEU A 96 -1.37 35.34 15.12
CA LEU A 96 -0.61 36.28 14.29
C LEU A 96 -1.56 37.32 13.70
N GLU A 97 -1.10 38.58 13.63
CA GLU A 97 -1.83 39.65 12.94
C GLU A 97 -1.66 39.56 11.42
N TYR A 98 -0.52 39.06 10.95
CA TYR A 98 -0.17 39.01 9.53
C TYR A 98 0.61 37.75 9.14
N LEU A 99 0.36 37.27 7.92
CA LEU A 99 1.18 36.32 7.16
C LEU A 99 1.19 36.78 5.70
N SER A 100 2.21 36.42 4.93
CA SER A 100 2.29 36.81 3.51
C SER A 100 1.24 36.08 2.66
N ASN A 101 0.62 36.83 1.74
CA ASN A 101 -0.27 36.31 0.71
C ASN A 101 0.49 35.70 -0.49
N GLU A 102 1.84 35.78 -0.50
CA GLU A 102 2.71 35.10 -1.47
C GLU A 102 3.02 33.65 -1.05
N LEU A 103 2.56 33.20 0.14
CA LEU A 103 2.80 31.85 0.64
C LEU A 103 2.27 30.78 -0.33
N ARG A 104 3.21 30.03 -0.90
CA ARG A 104 2.99 28.87 -1.77
C ARG A 104 3.03 27.55 -1.00
N TYR A 105 3.93 27.43 -0.03
CA TYR A 105 4.07 26.23 0.81
C TYR A 105 4.15 26.64 2.28
N PHE A 106 3.20 26.14 3.07
CA PHE A 106 3.08 26.50 4.49
C PHE A 106 2.92 25.26 5.38
N HIS A 107 4.04 24.78 5.92
CA HIS A 107 4.12 23.63 6.81
C HIS A 107 4.48 24.10 8.24
N TRP A 108 3.74 23.66 9.26
CA TRP A 108 4.04 23.94 10.66
C TRP A 108 3.53 22.83 11.58
N ASP A 109 4.44 21.94 11.98
CA ASP A 109 4.18 20.87 12.96
C ASP A 109 3.67 21.44 14.29
N GLY A 110 2.50 21.00 14.73
CA GLY A 110 1.88 21.44 15.97
C GLY A 110 1.49 22.93 15.99
N PHE A 111 1.13 23.51 14.82
CA PHE A 111 0.75 24.92 14.66
C PHE A 111 -0.16 25.40 15.82
N PRO A 112 0.22 26.45 16.56
CA PRO A 112 -0.30 26.67 17.91
C PRO A 112 -1.55 27.55 17.99
N SER A 113 -1.96 28.18 16.88
CA SER A 113 -3.15 29.05 16.82
C SER A 113 -4.42 28.28 16.44
N LYS A 114 -5.57 28.79 16.88
CA LYS A 114 -6.91 28.27 16.54
C LYS A 114 -7.32 28.53 15.09
N SER A 115 -6.72 29.52 14.44
CA SER A 115 -6.93 29.89 13.04
C SER A 115 -5.69 30.59 12.45
N LEU A 116 -5.68 30.79 11.14
CA LEU A 116 -4.81 31.77 10.47
C LEU A 116 -5.32 33.21 10.70
N PRO A 117 -4.54 34.25 10.34
CA PRO A 117 -4.97 35.65 10.42
C PRO A 117 -6.24 35.92 9.61
N GLN A 118 -7.04 36.89 10.03
CA GLN A 118 -8.34 37.18 9.41
C GLN A 118 -8.23 37.60 7.93
N ASP A 119 -7.21 38.38 7.60
CA ASP A 119 -7.00 38.95 6.25
C ASP A 119 -6.05 38.10 5.38
N PHE A 120 -5.76 36.86 5.78
CA PHE A 120 -4.91 35.93 5.02
C PHE A 120 -5.56 35.52 3.70
N SER A 121 -4.82 35.61 2.59
CA SER A 121 -5.21 35.07 1.28
C SER A 121 -4.49 33.76 0.99
N ALA A 122 -5.25 32.72 0.63
CA ALA A 122 -4.72 31.42 0.21
C ALA A 122 -4.54 31.31 -1.32
N GLU A 123 -4.55 32.42 -2.05
CA GLU A 123 -4.58 32.45 -3.51
C GLU A 123 -3.33 31.82 -4.18
N ASN A 124 -2.15 32.09 -3.64
CA ASN A 124 -0.88 31.51 -4.13
C ASN A 124 -0.59 30.11 -3.53
N LEU A 125 -1.41 29.63 -2.59
CA LEU A 125 -1.10 28.47 -1.77
C LEU A 125 -1.24 27.17 -2.57
N VAL A 126 -0.12 26.47 -2.75
CA VAL A 126 -0.01 25.18 -3.43
C VAL A 126 -0.22 24.02 -2.45
N GLN A 127 0.34 24.14 -1.24
CA GLN A 127 0.16 23.16 -0.18
C GLN A 127 0.25 23.80 1.20
N PHE A 128 -0.54 23.31 2.15
CA PHE A 128 -0.33 23.60 3.57
C PHE A 128 -0.49 22.36 4.44
N ASP A 129 0.33 22.29 5.48
CA ASP A 129 0.50 21.11 6.33
C ASP A 129 0.61 21.54 7.80
N PHE A 130 -0.47 21.41 8.56
CA PHE A 130 -0.49 21.66 10.01
C PHE A 130 -0.83 20.37 10.76
N PRO A 131 0.02 19.33 10.72
CA PRO A 131 -0.20 18.14 11.52
C PRO A 131 -0.12 18.47 13.02
N GLU A 132 -0.87 17.74 13.84
CA GLU A 132 -0.94 17.89 15.31
C GLU A 132 -1.32 19.32 15.79
N SER A 133 -1.94 20.12 14.92
CA SER A 133 -2.22 21.52 15.19
C SER A 133 -3.37 21.76 16.17
N LYS A 134 -3.37 22.96 16.75
CA LYS A 134 -4.43 23.48 17.62
C LYS A 134 -5.52 24.22 16.84
N VAL A 135 -5.55 24.05 15.50
CA VAL A 135 -6.52 24.73 14.65
C VAL A 135 -7.93 24.20 14.93
N GLU A 136 -8.88 25.11 15.17
CA GLU A 136 -10.30 24.79 15.34
C GLU A 136 -11.06 25.03 14.02
N LYS A 137 -10.62 26.05 13.28
CA LYS A 137 -11.06 26.44 11.94
C LYS A 137 -9.95 27.22 11.24
N LEU A 138 -9.56 26.83 10.02
CA LEU A 138 -8.45 27.45 9.28
C LEU A 138 -8.64 28.95 9.02
N TRP A 139 -9.73 29.33 8.35
CA TRP A 139 -10.11 30.70 8.01
C TRP A 139 -11.63 30.81 7.85
N SER A 140 -12.14 32.03 7.69
CA SER A 140 -13.55 32.32 7.39
C SER A 140 -13.70 32.96 6.02
N GLY A 141 -14.90 32.88 5.44
CA GLY A 141 -15.18 33.37 4.08
C GLY A 141 -14.74 32.40 2.98
N LYS A 142 -14.81 32.86 1.72
CA LYS A 142 -14.43 32.08 0.53
C LYS A 142 -13.10 32.57 -0.03
N GLN A 143 -12.08 31.72 0.03
CA GLN A 143 -10.76 31.97 -0.56
C GLN A 143 -10.76 31.78 -2.08
N ASN A 144 -9.71 32.25 -2.76
CA ASN A 144 -9.29 31.66 -4.02
C ASN A 144 -8.32 30.50 -3.72
N LEU A 145 -8.52 29.33 -4.34
CA LEU A 145 -7.77 28.10 -4.03
C LEU A 145 -7.33 27.36 -5.32
N LEU A 146 -7.26 28.06 -6.46
CA LEU A 146 -6.95 27.46 -7.75
C LEU A 146 -5.58 26.77 -7.80
N ASN A 147 -4.60 27.24 -7.03
CA ASN A 147 -3.26 26.66 -6.98
C ASN A 147 -3.13 25.45 -6.02
N LEU A 148 -4.12 25.25 -5.14
CA LEU A 148 -4.02 24.29 -4.03
C LEU A 148 -4.11 22.84 -4.53
N LYS A 149 -3.09 22.05 -4.17
CA LYS A 149 -2.89 20.64 -4.51
C LYS A 149 -2.87 19.71 -3.31
N GLY A 150 -2.42 20.17 -2.15
CA GLY A 150 -2.28 19.36 -0.94
C GLY A 150 -2.81 20.04 0.32
N ILE A 151 -3.45 19.25 1.18
CA ILE A 151 -3.84 19.63 2.54
C ILE A 151 -3.43 18.53 3.50
N ASN A 152 -2.65 18.85 4.54
CA ASN A 152 -2.48 17.98 5.69
C ASN A 152 -2.91 18.68 6.99
N LEU A 153 -3.81 18.05 7.75
CA LEU A 153 -4.19 18.44 9.10
C LEU A 153 -4.14 17.25 10.07
N SER A 154 -3.46 16.15 9.71
CA SER A 154 -3.43 14.89 10.48
C SER A 154 -3.18 15.13 11.98
N SER A 155 -4.00 14.52 12.83
CA SER A 155 -3.94 14.62 14.30
C SER A 155 -4.22 16.03 14.85
N SER A 156 -4.77 16.95 14.06
CA SER A 156 -5.34 18.22 14.55
C SER A 156 -6.64 17.96 15.33
N ARG A 157 -6.50 17.46 16.55
CA ARG A 157 -7.60 17.02 17.44
C ARG A 157 -8.65 18.10 17.69
N CYS A 158 -8.27 19.38 17.61
CA CYS A 158 -9.16 20.52 17.81
C CYS A 158 -10.00 20.90 16.58
N LEU A 159 -9.73 20.34 15.39
CA LEU A 159 -10.40 20.73 14.15
C LEU A 159 -11.91 20.40 14.22
N THR A 160 -12.76 21.43 14.12
CA THR A 160 -14.23 21.27 14.15
C THR A 160 -14.90 21.53 12.82
N GLU A 161 -14.33 22.42 11.99
CA GLU A 161 -14.91 22.87 10.72
C GLU A 161 -13.81 22.95 9.63
N LEU A 162 -14.09 22.36 8.47
CA LEU A 162 -13.27 22.49 7.26
C LEU A 162 -13.74 23.69 6.41
N PRO A 163 -12.81 24.43 5.76
CA PRO A 163 -13.17 25.56 4.90
C PRO A 163 -13.90 25.13 3.61
N ASP A 164 -14.48 26.09 2.90
CA ASP A 164 -15.11 25.87 1.59
C ASP A 164 -14.06 25.62 0.50
N LEU A 165 -13.73 24.34 0.29
CA LEU A 165 -12.81 23.87 -0.76
C LEU A 165 -13.42 23.82 -2.18
N SER A 166 -14.62 24.36 -2.42
CA SER A 166 -15.27 24.29 -3.75
C SER A 166 -14.51 24.96 -4.91
N LYS A 167 -13.52 25.80 -4.61
CA LYS A 167 -12.60 26.42 -5.59
C LYS A 167 -11.26 25.67 -5.74
N ALA A 168 -10.99 24.66 -4.93
CA ALA A 168 -9.74 23.90 -4.95
C ALA A 168 -9.76 22.81 -6.06
N ILE A 169 -10.00 23.22 -7.31
CA ILE A 169 -10.19 22.29 -8.44
C ILE A 169 -8.94 21.50 -8.83
N ASN A 170 -7.78 21.90 -8.30
CA ASN A 170 -6.50 21.21 -8.48
C ASN A 170 -6.07 20.37 -7.26
N LEU A 171 -6.97 20.21 -6.27
CA LEU A 171 -6.68 19.49 -5.03
C LEU A 171 -6.56 17.98 -5.30
N GLU A 172 -5.37 17.46 -5.08
CA GLU A 172 -4.95 16.08 -5.38
C GLU A 172 -4.86 15.24 -4.10
N TYR A 173 -4.43 15.82 -2.97
CA TYR A 173 -4.21 15.14 -1.68
C TYR A 173 -4.91 15.85 -0.51
N ILE A 174 -5.65 15.09 0.30
CA ILE A 174 -6.20 15.54 1.59
C ILE A 174 -5.93 14.50 2.68
N ASN A 175 -5.29 14.92 3.76
CA ASN A 175 -5.13 14.12 4.97
C ASN A 175 -5.70 14.83 6.21
N LEU A 176 -6.61 14.13 6.90
CA LEU A 176 -7.31 14.55 8.11
C LEU A 176 -7.23 13.45 9.20
N SER A 177 -6.36 12.44 9.05
CA SER A 177 -6.32 11.27 9.94
C SER A 177 -6.11 11.67 11.40
N GLY A 178 -6.97 11.26 12.33
CA GLY A 178 -6.90 11.63 13.74
C GLY A 178 -7.44 13.03 14.07
N CYS A 179 -8.19 13.67 13.17
CA CYS A 179 -8.98 14.87 13.50
C CYS A 179 -10.19 14.50 14.38
N GLU A 180 -9.93 14.12 15.62
CA GLU A 180 -10.91 13.56 16.57
C GLU A 180 -12.17 14.42 16.78
N SER A 181 -12.10 15.75 16.68
CA SER A 181 -13.27 16.66 16.81
C SER A 181 -14.07 16.89 15.53
N LEU A 182 -13.60 16.41 14.37
CA LEU A 182 -14.21 16.70 13.07
C LEU A 182 -15.49 15.88 12.88
N LYS A 183 -16.64 16.55 12.78
CA LYS A 183 -17.96 15.89 12.72
C LYS A 183 -18.47 15.65 11.30
N ARG A 184 -18.03 16.44 10.32
CA ARG A 184 -18.55 16.41 8.93
C ARG A 184 -17.49 16.80 7.92
N VAL A 185 -17.43 16.07 6.80
CA VAL A 185 -16.76 16.52 5.58
C VAL A 185 -17.75 17.39 4.77
N PRO A 186 -17.34 18.59 4.28
CA PRO A 186 -18.17 19.43 3.42
C PRO A 186 -18.62 18.74 2.12
N SER A 187 -19.83 19.05 1.63
CA SER A 187 -20.33 18.49 0.37
C SER A 187 -19.56 18.95 -0.87
N SER A 188 -18.78 20.04 -0.77
CA SER A 188 -17.88 20.50 -1.85
C SER A 188 -16.79 19.48 -2.20
N PHE A 189 -16.47 18.54 -1.30
CA PHE A 189 -15.57 17.41 -1.58
C PHE A 189 -16.08 16.53 -2.73
N GLN A 190 -17.38 16.57 -3.06
CA GLN A 190 -17.91 15.87 -4.22
C GLN A 190 -17.20 16.30 -5.51
N HIS A 191 -16.92 17.60 -5.69
CA HIS A 191 -16.46 18.19 -6.96
C HIS A 191 -14.93 18.31 -7.09
N LEU A 192 -14.17 17.64 -6.22
CA LEU A 192 -12.71 17.63 -6.26
C LEU A 192 -12.22 16.61 -7.30
N GLU A 193 -12.39 16.91 -8.59
CA GLU A 193 -12.21 15.95 -9.69
C GLU A 193 -10.80 15.29 -9.74
N LYS A 194 -9.77 15.96 -9.21
CA LYS A 194 -8.37 15.47 -9.18
C LYS A 194 -7.95 14.72 -7.91
N LEU A 195 -8.83 14.61 -6.91
CA LEU A 195 -8.49 14.03 -5.60
C LEU A 195 -8.08 12.55 -5.71
N ASN A 196 -6.78 12.26 -5.55
CA ASN A 196 -6.24 10.90 -5.59
C ASN A 196 -6.27 10.20 -4.24
N ARG A 197 -6.13 10.96 -3.14
CA ARG A 197 -6.13 10.44 -1.76
C ARG A 197 -6.98 11.29 -0.84
N LEU A 198 -7.89 10.63 -0.13
CA LEU A 198 -8.61 11.16 1.02
C LEU A 198 -8.36 10.26 2.24
N ASP A 199 -7.65 10.81 3.22
CA ASP A 199 -7.37 10.14 4.48
C ASP A 199 -8.20 10.73 5.62
N LEU A 200 -9.03 9.89 6.24
CA LEU A 200 -9.93 10.21 7.35
C LEU A 200 -9.75 9.23 8.52
N THR A 201 -8.66 8.45 8.52
CA THR A 201 -8.38 7.39 9.51
C THR A 201 -8.53 7.92 10.94
N ASP A 202 -9.20 7.19 11.83
CA ASP A 202 -9.42 7.54 13.24
C ASP A 202 -10.11 8.90 13.52
N CYS A 203 -10.85 9.46 12.55
CA CYS A 203 -11.80 10.55 12.80
C CYS A 203 -13.04 10.04 13.57
N HIS A 204 -12.89 9.64 14.83
CA HIS A 204 -13.92 8.91 15.59
C HIS A 204 -15.29 9.63 15.70
N ASN A 205 -15.32 10.97 15.81
CA ASN A 205 -16.58 11.74 15.85
C ASN A 205 -17.17 12.09 14.47
N LEU A 206 -16.63 11.55 13.37
CA LEU A 206 -17.09 11.83 12.02
C LEU A 206 -18.41 11.12 11.74
N ILE A 207 -19.47 11.90 11.47
CA ILE A 207 -20.85 11.41 11.27
C ILE A 207 -21.27 11.49 9.80
N THR A 208 -20.65 12.37 8.99
CA THR A 208 -21.10 12.65 7.62
C THR A 208 -19.95 12.83 6.65
N LEU A 209 -19.92 11.98 5.62
CA LEU A 209 -19.13 12.14 4.40
C LEU A 209 -19.99 12.82 3.31
N PRO A 210 -19.42 13.39 2.23
CA PRO A 210 -20.20 13.69 1.03
C PRO A 210 -20.88 12.40 0.54
N ARG A 211 -22.10 12.52 -0.04
CA ARG A 211 -22.81 11.34 -0.57
C ARG A 211 -22.01 10.63 -1.67
N ARG A 212 -21.24 11.39 -2.43
CA ARG A 212 -20.54 10.96 -3.65
C ARG A 212 -19.24 11.75 -3.80
N ILE A 213 -18.22 11.13 -4.41
CA ILE A 213 -16.97 11.78 -4.83
C ILE A 213 -16.85 11.58 -6.34
N ASP A 214 -16.86 12.67 -7.12
CA ASP A 214 -16.84 12.64 -8.58
C ASP A 214 -15.44 12.44 -9.19
N SER A 215 -14.38 12.42 -8.37
CA SER A 215 -13.03 12.12 -8.88
C SER A 215 -12.97 10.73 -9.52
N LYS A 216 -12.36 10.70 -10.71
CA LYS A 216 -12.01 9.48 -11.44
C LYS A 216 -10.60 8.98 -11.08
N CYS A 217 -9.84 9.77 -10.31
CA CYS A 217 -8.45 9.54 -9.95
C CYS A 217 -8.28 9.05 -8.50
N LEU A 218 -9.38 8.84 -7.76
CA LEU A 218 -9.38 8.43 -6.36
C LEU A 218 -8.87 6.99 -6.19
N GLU A 219 -7.56 6.85 -6.04
CA GLU A 219 -6.86 5.60 -5.77
C GLU A 219 -6.88 5.22 -4.28
N GLN A 220 -7.07 6.18 -3.37
CA GLN A 220 -6.89 5.97 -1.93
C GLN A 220 -8.00 6.64 -1.11
N LEU A 221 -8.83 5.83 -0.44
CA LEU A 221 -9.86 6.28 0.49
C LEU A 221 -9.72 5.51 1.82
N PHE A 222 -9.18 6.18 2.83
CA PHE A 222 -9.00 5.59 4.16
C PHE A 222 -10.06 6.16 5.12
N ILE A 223 -10.94 5.29 5.63
CA ILE A 223 -11.96 5.64 6.64
C ILE A 223 -11.93 4.69 7.86
N THR A 224 -10.87 3.91 8.01
CA THR A 224 -10.61 3.02 9.15
C THR A 224 -10.77 3.77 10.47
N GLY A 225 -11.39 3.15 11.48
CA GLY A 225 -11.59 3.77 12.80
C GLY A 225 -12.62 4.91 12.86
N CYS A 226 -13.27 5.29 11.75
CA CYS A 226 -14.42 6.21 11.74
C CYS A 226 -15.68 5.56 12.33
N SER A 227 -15.68 5.36 13.66
CA SER A 227 -16.69 4.58 14.39
C SER A 227 -18.13 5.11 14.28
N ASN A 228 -18.34 6.38 13.93
CA ASN A 228 -19.66 6.97 13.69
C ASN A 228 -20.12 7.00 12.21
N ILE A 229 -19.26 6.64 11.25
CA ILE A 229 -19.64 6.57 9.83
C ILE A 229 -20.46 5.31 9.55
N ARG A 230 -21.64 5.50 8.93
CA ARG A 230 -22.60 4.43 8.57
C ARG A 230 -22.72 4.14 7.08
N ASN A 231 -22.26 5.06 6.22
CA ASN A 231 -22.33 4.95 4.77
C ASN A 231 -21.01 5.44 4.17
N CYS A 232 -20.44 4.65 3.25
CA CYS A 232 -19.31 5.05 2.42
C CYS A 232 -19.83 5.93 1.23
N PRO A 233 -19.08 6.92 0.73
CA PRO A 233 -19.47 7.69 -0.46
C PRO A 233 -19.60 6.81 -1.71
N GLU A 234 -20.53 7.19 -2.61
CA GLU A 234 -20.56 6.68 -3.98
C GLU A 234 -19.32 7.20 -4.76
N THR A 235 -18.63 6.36 -5.51
CA THR A 235 -17.61 6.79 -6.49
C THR A 235 -17.51 5.78 -7.65
N TYR A 236 -16.89 6.20 -8.76
CA TYR A 236 -16.69 5.38 -9.96
C TYR A 236 -15.23 4.93 -10.16
N ALA A 237 -14.32 5.40 -9.31
CA ALA A 237 -12.91 5.01 -9.31
C ALA A 237 -12.72 3.54 -8.89
N ASP A 238 -11.61 2.92 -9.33
CA ASP A 238 -11.08 1.67 -8.76
C ASP A 238 -10.08 2.05 -7.67
N ILE A 239 -10.53 2.00 -6.41
CA ILE A 239 -9.70 2.35 -5.24
C ILE A 239 -8.67 1.23 -4.98
N GLY A 240 -8.84 0.03 -5.56
CA GLY A 240 -7.94 -1.10 -5.35
C GLY A 240 -8.07 -1.71 -3.95
N TYR A 241 -7.82 -0.96 -2.88
CA TYR A 241 -7.93 -1.36 -1.48
C TYR A 241 -8.93 -0.47 -0.74
N LEU A 242 -9.92 -1.07 -0.08
CA LEU A 242 -10.90 -0.37 0.75
C LEU A 242 -10.96 -0.99 2.15
N ASP A 243 -10.58 -0.22 3.17
CA ASP A 243 -10.68 -0.64 4.57
C ASP A 243 -11.87 0.06 5.25
N LEU A 244 -12.76 -0.75 5.83
CA LEU A 244 -13.94 -0.33 6.59
C LEU A 244 -13.83 -0.76 8.07
N SER A 245 -12.66 -1.24 8.51
CA SER A 245 -12.44 -1.76 9.85
C SER A 245 -12.68 -0.69 10.92
N GLY A 246 -13.34 -1.06 12.01
CA GLY A 246 -13.73 -0.12 13.06
C GLY A 246 -14.77 0.95 12.68
N THR A 247 -15.46 0.83 11.53
CA THR A 247 -16.56 1.74 11.13
C THR A 247 -17.94 1.16 11.43
N SER A 248 -18.93 2.03 11.68
CA SER A 248 -20.35 1.63 11.81
C SER A 248 -21.04 1.38 10.44
N VAL A 249 -20.30 1.12 9.36
CA VAL A 249 -20.89 0.98 8.01
C VAL A 249 -21.87 -0.19 7.97
N GLU A 250 -23.11 0.07 7.52
CA GLU A 250 -24.22 -0.89 7.61
C GLU A 250 -24.32 -1.82 6.38
N LYS A 251 -23.65 -1.47 5.26
CA LYS A 251 -23.72 -2.21 3.98
C LYS A 251 -22.38 -2.15 3.23
N VAL A 252 -21.99 -3.25 2.60
CA VAL A 252 -20.84 -3.29 1.66
C VAL A 252 -21.11 -2.31 0.49
N PRO A 253 -20.20 -1.37 0.18
CA PRO A 253 -20.42 -0.31 -0.80
C PRO A 253 -20.15 -0.80 -2.24
N LEU A 254 -21.02 -1.68 -2.75
CA LEU A 254 -20.92 -2.30 -4.10
C LEU A 254 -21.05 -1.31 -5.29
N SER A 255 -21.20 -0.01 -5.04
CA SER A 255 -21.03 1.03 -6.07
C SER A 255 -19.56 1.31 -6.38
N ILE A 256 -18.67 1.07 -5.42
CA ILE A 256 -17.22 1.31 -5.51
C ILE A 256 -16.55 0.11 -6.19
N LYS A 257 -15.54 0.36 -7.02
CA LYS A 257 -14.64 -0.70 -7.50
C LYS A 257 -13.46 -0.83 -6.54
N PHE A 258 -13.21 -2.08 -6.13
CA PHE A 258 -12.12 -2.45 -5.24
C PHE A 258 -11.68 -3.88 -5.57
N ARG A 259 -10.40 -4.16 -5.33
CA ARG A 259 -9.77 -5.48 -5.49
C ARG A 259 -9.55 -6.18 -4.15
N GLN A 260 -9.43 -5.41 -3.09
CA GLN A 260 -9.38 -5.86 -1.72
C GLN A 260 -10.36 -5.05 -0.87
N ILE A 261 -11.10 -5.73 0.02
CA ILE A 261 -11.90 -5.08 1.05
C ILE A 261 -11.65 -5.73 2.41
N SER A 262 -11.50 -4.92 3.45
CA SER A 262 -11.29 -5.36 4.83
C SER A 262 -12.38 -4.83 5.77
N LEU A 263 -12.98 -5.71 6.58
CA LEU A 263 -14.14 -5.45 7.44
C LEU A 263 -13.88 -5.77 8.94
N ILE A 264 -12.64 -5.62 9.42
CA ILE A 264 -12.18 -6.16 10.71
C ILE A 264 -12.87 -5.45 11.90
N GLY A 265 -13.31 -6.26 12.88
CA GLY A 265 -13.99 -5.80 14.09
C GLY A 265 -13.05 -5.67 15.29
N CYS A 266 -12.54 -4.46 15.56
CA CYS A 266 -11.60 -4.22 16.66
C CYS A 266 -12.22 -4.48 18.06
N LYS A 267 -11.45 -5.17 18.93
CA LYS A 267 -11.89 -5.85 20.16
C LYS A 267 -12.61 -5.01 21.25
N ASN A 268 -12.70 -3.68 21.10
CA ASN A 268 -13.39 -2.76 22.03
C ASN A 268 -14.51 -1.90 21.40
N VAL A 269 -14.75 -1.97 20.08
CA VAL A 269 -15.87 -1.26 19.44
C VAL A 269 -16.82 -2.27 18.79
N THR A 270 -17.88 -2.60 19.51
CA THR A 270 -18.96 -3.43 18.95
C THR A 270 -19.56 -2.74 17.72
N LYS A 271 -19.71 -3.53 16.63
CA LYS A 271 -20.13 -3.16 15.27
C LYS A 271 -19.00 -2.65 14.37
N THR A 272 -18.50 -3.54 13.49
CA THR A 272 -18.83 -3.33 12.08
C THR A 272 -20.30 -3.73 11.88
N ALA A 273 -21.11 -2.91 11.21
CA ALA A 273 -22.57 -3.15 11.19
C ALA A 273 -23.02 -4.15 10.09
N ILE A 274 -22.09 -4.56 9.21
CA ILE A 274 -22.28 -5.61 8.20
C ILE A 274 -22.35 -6.99 8.88
N LYS A 275 -23.57 -7.40 9.28
CA LYS A 275 -23.83 -8.74 9.87
C LYS A 275 -24.05 -9.85 8.83
N LYS A 276 -24.26 -9.49 7.56
CA LYS A 276 -24.37 -10.38 6.41
C LYS A 276 -23.79 -9.69 5.18
N LEU A 277 -23.08 -10.42 4.34
CA LEU A 277 -22.69 -9.93 3.01
C LEU A 277 -23.92 -9.97 2.07
N PRO A 278 -24.10 -8.96 1.19
CA PRO A 278 -25.18 -8.98 0.20
C PRO A 278 -24.87 -10.01 -0.91
N SER A 279 -25.87 -10.77 -1.36
CA SER A 279 -25.70 -11.77 -2.45
C SER A 279 -25.26 -11.17 -3.79
N SER A 280 -25.41 -9.86 -3.98
CA SER A 280 -24.89 -9.13 -5.13
C SER A 280 -23.35 -8.95 -5.12
N ILE A 281 -22.65 -9.35 -4.05
CA ILE A 281 -21.17 -9.33 -4.00
C ILE A 281 -20.54 -10.21 -5.10
N ARG A 282 -21.21 -11.28 -5.54
CA ARG A 282 -20.79 -12.12 -6.68
C ARG A 282 -20.63 -11.36 -8.01
N HIS A 283 -21.20 -10.17 -8.14
CA HIS A 283 -21.05 -9.33 -9.32
C HIS A 283 -19.79 -8.44 -9.27
N GLN A 284 -19.07 -8.41 -8.13
CA GLN A 284 -17.86 -7.62 -7.91
C GLN A 284 -16.64 -8.27 -8.58
N LYS A 285 -16.63 -8.33 -9.92
CA LYS A 285 -15.61 -9.01 -10.76
C LYS A 285 -14.16 -8.49 -10.61
N SER A 286 -13.94 -7.45 -9.82
CA SER A 286 -12.63 -6.92 -9.46
C SER A 286 -12.06 -7.49 -8.17
N LEU A 287 -12.91 -8.08 -7.31
CA LEU A 287 -12.54 -8.50 -5.95
C LEU A 287 -11.67 -9.77 -5.99
N ILE A 288 -10.46 -9.66 -5.43
CA ILE A 288 -9.42 -10.69 -5.33
C ILE A 288 -9.20 -11.12 -3.87
N PHE A 289 -9.35 -10.20 -2.91
CA PHE A 289 -9.12 -10.44 -1.48
C PHE A 289 -10.28 -9.92 -0.62
N LEU A 290 -10.82 -10.77 0.27
CA LEU A 290 -11.90 -10.42 1.20
C LEU A 290 -11.47 -10.73 2.64
N GLU A 291 -11.42 -9.71 3.49
CA GLU A 291 -11.12 -9.84 4.93
C GLU A 291 -12.35 -9.58 5.78
N LEU A 292 -12.69 -10.56 6.62
CA LEU A 292 -13.86 -10.56 7.51
C LEU A 292 -13.46 -10.78 8.98
N ASP A 293 -12.18 -10.70 9.32
CA ASP A 293 -11.69 -11.23 10.61
C ASP A 293 -12.37 -10.57 11.83
N GLY A 294 -12.84 -11.41 12.75
CA GLY A 294 -13.63 -11.03 13.92
C GLY A 294 -15.09 -10.61 13.63
N ALA A 295 -15.56 -10.66 12.37
CA ALA A 295 -16.92 -10.25 12.03
C ALA A 295 -17.97 -11.26 12.51
N SER A 296 -19.10 -10.75 13.02
CA SER A 296 -20.23 -11.57 13.50
C SER A 296 -21.14 -12.06 12.37
N ILE A 297 -20.55 -12.57 11.28
CA ILE A 297 -21.26 -13.09 10.11
C ILE A 297 -21.60 -14.57 10.34
N LYS A 298 -22.82 -14.98 9.97
CA LYS A 298 -23.32 -16.36 10.10
C LYS A 298 -23.21 -17.20 8.83
N GLU A 299 -23.35 -16.55 7.68
CA GLU A 299 -23.55 -17.18 6.37
C GLU A 299 -22.73 -16.39 5.35
N LEU A 300 -21.92 -17.07 4.52
CA LEU A 300 -21.32 -16.45 3.34
C LEU A 300 -22.13 -16.79 2.08
N PRO A 301 -22.55 -15.79 1.29
CA PRO A 301 -23.22 -16.03 0.02
C PRO A 301 -22.23 -16.58 -1.02
N GLU A 302 -22.76 -16.84 -2.21
CA GLU A 302 -21.96 -16.94 -3.44
C GLU A 302 -21.04 -15.71 -3.59
N LEU A 303 -19.75 -15.96 -3.76
CA LEU A 303 -18.70 -14.95 -3.91
C LEU A 303 -18.24 -14.84 -5.38
N PRO A 304 -17.67 -13.70 -5.82
CA PRO A 304 -17.31 -13.49 -7.21
C PRO A 304 -16.14 -14.39 -7.61
N SER A 305 -16.21 -15.01 -8.79
CA SER A 305 -15.18 -15.93 -9.31
C SER A 305 -13.80 -15.30 -9.60
N SER A 306 -13.62 -14.01 -9.33
CA SER A 306 -12.33 -13.32 -9.30
C SER A 306 -11.63 -13.42 -7.93
N LEU A 307 -12.33 -13.89 -6.89
CA LEU A 307 -11.82 -13.97 -5.53
C LEU A 307 -10.77 -15.08 -5.43
N CYS A 308 -9.58 -14.74 -4.95
CA CYS A 308 -8.48 -15.70 -4.76
C CYS A 308 -8.17 -15.95 -3.28
N ILE A 309 -8.50 -15.01 -2.38
CA ILE A 309 -8.20 -15.11 -0.94
C ILE A 309 -9.40 -14.62 -0.12
N LEU A 310 -9.83 -15.44 0.84
CA LEU A 310 -10.86 -15.11 1.82
C LEU A 310 -10.34 -15.41 3.24
N SER A 311 -10.25 -14.38 4.07
CA SER A 311 -9.99 -14.51 5.50
C SER A 311 -11.25 -14.18 6.30
N ALA A 312 -11.59 -15.07 7.24
CA ALA A 312 -12.69 -14.95 8.18
C ALA A 312 -12.25 -15.51 9.56
N ARG A 313 -11.03 -15.19 9.99
CA ARG A 313 -10.47 -15.63 11.27
C ARG A 313 -11.29 -15.10 12.43
N ASP A 314 -11.42 -15.87 13.50
CA ASP A 314 -12.15 -15.50 14.71
C ASP A 314 -13.63 -15.13 14.45
N CYS A 315 -14.21 -15.52 13.31
CA CYS A 315 -15.64 -15.45 13.02
C CYS A 315 -16.41 -16.55 13.79
N GLU A 316 -16.43 -16.47 15.12
CA GLU A 316 -17.05 -17.43 16.05
C GLU A 316 -18.57 -17.66 15.79
N SER A 317 -19.20 -16.84 14.95
CA SER A 317 -20.61 -16.94 14.53
C SER A 317 -20.84 -17.66 13.19
N LEU A 318 -19.79 -17.95 12.42
CA LEU A 318 -19.90 -18.50 11.06
C LEU A 318 -20.37 -19.96 11.10
N GLU A 319 -21.51 -20.23 10.47
CA GLU A 319 -22.18 -21.53 10.48
C GLU A 319 -22.15 -22.17 9.08
N THR A 320 -22.29 -21.40 7.99
CA THR A 320 -22.30 -21.93 6.60
C THR A 320 -21.62 -21.03 5.55
N ILE A 321 -21.20 -21.65 4.45
CA ILE A 321 -20.63 -21.01 3.25
C ILE A 321 -21.31 -21.65 2.03
N SER A 322 -21.61 -20.86 1.00
CA SER A 322 -22.19 -21.39 -0.24
C SER A 322 -21.25 -22.39 -0.95
N SER A 323 -21.77 -23.52 -1.41
CA SER A 323 -20.99 -24.52 -2.16
C SER A 323 -20.41 -23.96 -3.47
N SER A 324 -21.03 -22.96 -4.09
CA SER A 324 -20.45 -22.27 -5.26
C SER A 324 -19.29 -21.33 -4.92
N THR A 325 -19.08 -21.02 -3.63
CA THR A 325 -17.87 -20.36 -3.11
C THR A 325 -16.81 -21.41 -2.78
N LEU A 326 -17.21 -22.56 -2.21
CA LEU A 326 -16.29 -23.68 -1.95
C LEU A 326 -15.72 -24.25 -3.24
N SER A 327 -16.51 -24.32 -4.32
CA SER A 327 -16.10 -24.88 -5.61
C SER A 327 -15.00 -24.08 -6.32
N GLN A 328 -14.82 -22.79 -5.98
CA GLN A 328 -13.81 -21.90 -6.57
C GLN A 328 -12.37 -22.24 -6.12
N SER A 329 -11.38 -21.72 -6.83
CA SER A 329 -9.94 -21.85 -6.50
C SER A 329 -9.52 -20.72 -5.55
N ILE A 330 -9.73 -20.93 -4.25
CA ILE A 330 -9.58 -19.92 -3.20
C ILE A 330 -8.61 -20.40 -2.10
N ARG A 331 -7.81 -19.48 -1.56
CA ARG A 331 -7.17 -19.63 -0.25
C ARG A 331 -8.13 -19.18 0.84
N LEU A 332 -8.65 -20.12 1.63
CA LEU A 332 -9.63 -19.89 2.68
C LEU A 332 -8.98 -19.94 4.07
N ASN A 333 -9.24 -18.94 4.90
CA ASN A 333 -8.81 -18.93 6.30
C ASN A 333 -10.02 -18.77 7.23
N LEU A 334 -10.45 -19.87 7.83
CA LEU A 334 -11.54 -19.98 8.81
C LEU A 334 -11.03 -20.26 10.22
N ALA A 335 -9.77 -19.91 10.56
CA ALA A 335 -9.24 -20.16 11.91
C ALA A 335 -10.21 -19.66 12.99
N ASN A 336 -10.50 -20.50 14.00
CA ASN A 336 -11.45 -20.24 15.08
C ASN A 336 -12.95 -20.10 14.68
N CYS A 337 -13.36 -20.47 13.47
CA CYS A 337 -14.78 -20.62 13.09
C CYS A 337 -15.41 -21.91 13.66
N PHE A 338 -15.43 -22.08 14.98
CA PHE A 338 -15.80 -23.35 15.64
C PHE A 338 -17.26 -23.82 15.43
N ARG A 339 -18.13 -22.98 14.86
CA ARG A 339 -19.52 -23.33 14.49
C ARG A 339 -19.68 -23.79 13.04
N PHE A 340 -18.64 -23.65 12.22
CA PHE A 340 -18.71 -23.95 10.81
C PHE A 340 -18.69 -25.47 10.58
N ASP A 341 -19.62 -25.99 9.78
CA ASP A 341 -19.65 -27.41 9.44
C ASP A 341 -18.53 -27.77 8.45
N GLN A 342 -17.45 -28.29 9.01
CA GLN A 342 -16.28 -28.73 8.26
C GLN A 342 -16.59 -29.87 7.30
N ASN A 343 -17.56 -30.75 7.60
CA ASN A 343 -17.81 -31.96 6.81
C ASN A 343 -18.18 -31.63 5.36
N ALA A 344 -19.07 -30.65 5.16
CA ALA A 344 -19.45 -30.17 3.84
C ALA A 344 -18.27 -29.60 3.02
N ILE A 345 -17.25 -29.03 3.68
CA ILE A 345 -15.98 -28.65 3.04
C ILE A 345 -15.15 -29.90 2.71
N MET A 346 -14.99 -30.83 3.65
CA MET A 346 -14.14 -32.01 3.46
C MET A 346 -14.67 -32.96 2.37
N GLU A 347 -15.99 -33.01 2.16
CA GLU A 347 -16.63 -33.76 1.08
C GLU A 347 -16.41 -33.11 -0.30
N ASP A 348 -16.62 -31.79 -0.44
CA ASP A 348 -16.32 -31.05 -1.68
C ASP A 348 -14.82 -31.16 -2.05
N MET A 349 -13.94 -31.02 -1.06
CA MET A 349 -12.50 -31.23 -1.20
C MET A 349 -12.17 -32.64 -1.70
N GLN A 350 -12.74 -33.67 -1.08
CA GLN A 350 -12.49 -35.05 -1.45
C GLN A 350 -12.92 -35.30 -2.91
N LEU A 351 -14.11 -34.85 -3.29
CA LEU A 351 -14.64 -34.98 -4.66
C LEU A 351 -13.78 -34.23 -5.68
N LYS A 352 -13.33 -33.01 -5.37
CA LYS A 352 -12.40 -32.24 -6.22
C LYS A 352 -11.07 -32.94 -6.43
N ILE A 353 -10.46 -33.41 -5.35
CA ILE A 353 -9.15 -34.05 -5.38
C ILE A 353 -9.26 -35.38 -6.14
N GLN A 354 -10.27 -36.21 -5.84
CA GLN A 354 -10.46 -37.51 -6.50
C GLN A 354 -10.89 -37.39 -7.97
N SER A 355 -11.68 -36.38 -8.35
CA SER A 355 -12.00 -36.12 -9.77
C SER A 355 -10.84 -35.50 -10.56
N GLY A 356 -9.75 -35.08 -9.90
CA GLY A 356 -8.64 -34.37 -10.53
C GLY A 356 -9.04 -33.01 -11.15
N ASN A 357 -10.23 -32.50 -10.84
CA ASN A 357 -10.71 -31.17 -11.24
C ASN A 357 -10.27 -30.12 -10.21
N ILE A 358 -8.98 -30.13 -9.88
CA ILE A 358 -8.36 -29.17 -8.98
C ILE A 358 -7.79 -28.03 -9.82
N GLY A 359 -8.26 -26.81 -9.59
CA GLY A 359 -7.69 -25.62 -10.23
C GLY A 359 -6.25 -25.36 -9.81
N ASP A 360 -5.61 -24.33 -10.37
CA ASP A 360 -4.18 -24.07 -10.14
C ASP A 360 -3.80 -23.77 -8.67
N MET A 361 -4.76 -23.51 -7.77
CA MET A 361 -4.48 -23.21 -6.36
C MET A 361 -5.69 -23.40 -5.44
N PHE A 362 -5.54 -24.20 -4.38
CA PHE A 362 -6.53 -24.33 -3.30
C PHE A 362 -5.86 -24.67 -1.96
N GLN A 363 -6.29 -23.98 -0.90
CA GLN A 363 -5.69 -24.03 0.43
C GLN A 363 -6.75 -23.64 1.45
N ILE A 364 -6.96 -24.43 2.50
CA ILE A 364 -7.91 -24.12 3.57
C ILE A 364 -7.26 -24.33 4.94
N LEU A 365 -7.40 -23.31 5.81
CA LEU A 365 -7.19 -23.41 7.25
C LEU A 365 -8.55 -23.36 7.96
N SER A 366 -8.86 -24.34 8.80
CA SER A 366 -10.07 -24.38 9.63
C SER A 366 -9.73 -24.81 11.06
N PRO A 367 -10.64 -24.76 12.04
CA PRO A 367 -10.51 -25.60 13.22
C PRO A 367 -10.47 -27.08 12.81
N GLY A 368 -9.89 -27.94 13.64
CA GLY A 368 -9.88 -29.40 13.42
C GLY A 368 -8.70 -30.08 14.11
N SER A 369 -8.97 -31.22 14.76
CA SER A 369 -7.98 -31.98 15.56
C SER A 369 -7.58 -33.33 14.94
N GLU A 370 -8.21 -33.74 13.84
CA GLU A 370 -8.02 -35.07 13.22
C GLU A 370 -7.83 -34.96 11.71
N ILE A 371 -6.88 -35.74 11.17
CA ILE A 371 -6.67 -35.86 9.73
C ILE A 371 -7.87 -36.62 9.12
N PRO A 372 -8.54 -36.10 8.07
CA PRO A 372 -9.71 -36.74 7.46
C PRO A 372 -9.41 -38.17 6.98
N HIS A 373 -10.39 -39.05 7.17
CA HIS A 373 -10.21 -40.51 7.06
C HIS A 373 -9.70 -41.01 5.70
N TRP A 374 -9.97 -40.27 4.61
CA TRP A 374 -9.56 -40.59 3.23
C TRP A 374 -8.07 -40.38 2.95
N PHE A 375 -7.33 -39.72 3.83
CA PHE A 375 -5.87 -39.70 3.80
C PHE A 375 -5.31 -41.06 4.24
N ILE A 376 -5.00 -41.92 3.27
CA ILE A 376 -4.46 -43.27 3.49
C ILE A 376 -3.12 -43.19 4.23
N ASN A 377 -2.20 -42.35 3.77
CA ASN A 377 -0.90 -42.15 4.43
C ASN A 377 -1.03 -41.02 5.45
N ARG A 378 -0.97 -41.38 6.74
CA ARG A 378 -1.05 -40.43 7.86
C ARG A 378 -0.25 -40.92 9.07
N SER A 379 0.29 -39.99 9.85
CA SER A 379 1.13 -40.27 11.01
C SER A 379 0.91 -39.26 12.14
N TRP A 380 1.36 -39.64 13.35
CA TRP A 380 1.52 -38.72 14.47
C TRP A 380 2.84 -37.97 14.34
N GLY A 381 2.85 -36.70 14.77
CA GLY A 381 3.99 -35.80 14.62
C GLY A 381 4.08 -35.18 13.23
N SER A 382 5.30 -34.79 12.84
CA SER A 382 5.58 -33.90 11.72
C SER A 382 6.18 -34.58 10.49
N SER A 383 6.03 -35.90 10.35
CA SER A 383 6.67 -36.68 9.28
C SER A 383 5.93 -37.97 8.97
N VAL A 384 5.75 -38.31 7.69
CA VAL A 384 5.14 -39.57 7.23
C VAL A 384 6.02 -40.24 6.18
N ALA A 385 6.36 -41.52 6.40
CA ALA A 385 7.04 -42.37 5.42
C ALA A 385 6.01 -43.06 4.52
N ILE A 386 6.29 -43.09 3.22
CA ILE A 386 5.38 -43.58 2.17
C ILE A 386 6.19 -44.39 1.16
N GLN A 387 5.77 -45.63 0.94
CA GLN A 387 6.23 -46.44 -0.17
C GLN A 387 5.55 -45.94 -1.46
N LEU A 388 6.32 -45.39 -2.41
CA LEU A 388 5.74 -45.00 -3.71
C LEU A 388 5.33 -46.25 -4.51
N PRO A 389 4.18 -46.22 -5.21
CA PRO A 389 3.78 -47.29 -6.12
C PRO A 389 4.63 -47.26 -7.41
N SER A 390 4.70 -48.42 -8.07
CA SER A 390 5.46 -48.60 -9.32
C SER A 390 5.06 -47.64 -10.47
N ASP A 391 3.82 -47.15 -10.47
CA ASP A 391 3.31 -46.22 -11.48
C ASP A 391 3.28 -44.75 -11.04
N CYS A 392 4.15 -44.38 -10.08
CA CYS A 392 4.31 -43.00 -9.61
C CYS A 392 4.68 -41.95 -10.69
N HIS A 393 5.05 -42.38 -11.90
CA HIS A 393 5.17 -41.51 -13.08
C HIS A 393 3.83 -40.89 -13.54
N LYS A 394 2.69 -41.45 -13.09
CA LYS A 394 1.34 -40.91 -13.33
C LYS A 394 0.88 -39.89 -12.29
N LEU A 395 1.75 -39.45 -11.38
CA LEU A 395 1.36 -38.56 -10.28
C LEU A 395 0.91 -37.20 -10.82
N LYS A 396 -0.37 -36.88 -10.64
CA LYS A 396 -1.05 -35.67 -11.11
C LYS A 396 -1.07 -34.57 -10.06
N ALA A 397 -1.23 -34.93 -8.79
CA ALA A 397 -1.23 -33.98 -7.68
C ALA A 397 -0.86 -34.66 -6.37
N ILE A 398 -0.46 -33.86 -5.39
CA ILE A 398 -0.34 -34.29 -4.00
C ILE A 398 -1.22 -33.37 -3.15
N ALA A 399 -2.10 -33.94 -2.32
CA ALA A 399 -2.78 -33.22 -1.26
C ALA A 399 -2.09 -33.48 0.09
N PHE A 400 -2.00 -32.43 0.90
CA PHE A 400 -1.30 -32.40 2.18
C PHE A 400 -2.26 -31.92 3.26
N CYS A 401 -2.34 -32.64 4.38
CA CYS A 401 -3.11 -32.24 5.55
C CYS A 401 -2.23 -32.22 6.80
N LEU A 402 -2.31 -31.15 7.58
CA LEU A 402 -1.64 -31.02 8.88
C LEU A 402 -2.65 -30.66 9.96
N ILE A 403 -2.55 -31.28 11.13
CA ILE A 403 -3.13 -30.74 12.35
C ILE A 403 -2.04 -29.91 13.04
N VAL A 404 -2.24 -28.60 13.04
CA VAL A 404 -1.31 -27.61 13.60
C VAL A 404 -1.87 -27.05 14.91
N HIS A 405 -0.96 -26.74 15.83
CA HIS A 405 -1.29 -26.23 17.16
C HIS A 405 -0.24 -25.21 17.60
N HIS A 406 -0.69 -24.03 18.02
CA HIS A 406 0.19 -23.00 18.56
C HIS A 406 0.24 -23.10 20.09
N THR A 407 1.42 -23.20 20.69
CA THR A 407 1.52 -23.43 22.15
C THR A 407 1.41 -22.17 23.02
N VAL A 408 1.46 -20.99 22.42
CA VAL A 408 1.35 -19.66 23.06
C VAL A 408 0.70 -18.68 22.08
N PRO A 409 0.12 -17.56 22.53
CA PRO A 409 -0.39 -16.54 21.62
C PRO A 409 0.75 -15.95 20.79
N LEU A 410 0.55 -15.84 19.46
CA LEU A 410 1.58 -15.24 18.59
C LEU A 410 1.82 -13.76 18.90
N ASN A 411 0.82 -13.05 19.44
CA ASN A 411 0.96 -11.67 19.92
C ASN A 411 1.96 -11.57 21.10
N ASP A 412 2.01 -12.57 22.00
CA ASP A 412 2.88 -12.53 23.20
C ASP A 412 4.38 -12.67 22.84
N LEU A 413 4.67 -13.16 21.64
CA LEU A 413 6.02 -13.30 21.07
C LEU A 413 6.47 -12.07 20.27
N LEU A 414 5.63 -11.04 20.16
CA LEU A 414 5.83 -9.90 19.27
C LEU A 414 5.65 -8.56 19.97
N GLN A 415 6.40 -7.56 19.50
CA GLN A 415 6.10 -6.17 19.79
C GLN A 415 4.82 -5.75 19.05
N GLU A 416 4.10 -4.77 19.61
CA GLU A 416 2.89 -4.22 19.01
C GLU A 416 3.13 -3.80 17.54
N ASP A 417 2.10 -3.99 16.71
CA ASP A 417 2.07 -3.77 15.25
C ASP A 417 2.97 -4.62 14.33
N LYS A 418 3.82 -5.52 14.83
CA LYS A 418 4.55 -6.48 13.97
C LYS A 418 3.60 -7.42 13.22
N ALA A 419 3.94 -7.74 11.96
CA ALA A 419 3.07 -8.50 11.06
C ALA A 419 3.81 -9.59 10.29
N ILE A 420 3.48 -10.85 10.58
CA ILE A 420 4.17 -12.05 10.10
C ILE A 420 3.21 -12.98 9.37
N ASN A 421 3.73 -13.64 8.33
CA ASN A 421 3.13 -14.81 7.69
C ASN A 421 3.87 -16.07 8.19
N ILE A 422 3.12 -17.14 8.44
CA ILE A 422 3.70 -18.47 8.72
C ILE A 422 3.46 -19.33 7.48
N LYS A 423 4.54 -19.92 6.97
CA LYS A 423 4.52 -20.89 5.89
C LYS A 423 4.74 -22.29 6.45
N TRP A 424 3.94 -23.25 6.05
CA TRP A 424 4.20 -24.66 6.35
C TRP A 424 4.92 -25.27 5.17
N GLN A 425 6.19 -25.61 5.36
CA GLN A 425 7.03 -26.18 4.31
C GLN A 425 7.01 -27.71 4.44
N CYS A 426 6.87 -28.41 3.32
CA CYS A 426 7.06 -29.86 3.26
C CYS A 426 8.31 -30.19 2.46
N HIS A 427 9.12 -31.13 2.94
CA HIS A 427 10.26 -31.72 2.26
C HIS A 427 10.03 -33.20 2.05
N ALA A 428 10.15 -33.68 0.81
CA ALA A 428 10.23 -35.12 0.53
C ALA A 428 11.70 -35.53 0.43
N LYS A 429 12.12 -36.57 1.16
CA LYS A 429 13.49 -37.12 1.11
C LYS A 429 13.49 -38.64 1.04
N ARG A 430 14.54 -39.21 0.45
CA ARG A 430 14.70 -40.67 0.34
C ARG A 430 15.19 -41.26 1.66
N ASN A 431 14.61 -42.40 2.07
CA ASN A 431 15.12 -43.11 3.24
C ASN A 431 16.43 -43.87 2.92
N ASN A 432 17.34 -43.91 3.91
CA ASN A 432 18.65 -44.58 3.85
C ASN A 432 19.67 -44.02 2.83
N CYS A 433 19.70 -42.69 2.62
CA CYS A 433 20.83 -41.96 2.03
C CYS A 433 21.56 -41.13 3.11
N GLU A 434 22.88 -41.00 3.02
CA GLU A 434 23.68 -40.08 3.88
C GLU A 434 23.78 -38.64 3.31
N GLN A 435 23.28 -38.41 2.10
CA GLN A 435 23.17 -37.08 1.50
C GLN A 435 21.72 -36.59 1.53
N ASP A 436 21.55 -35.27 1.72
CA ASP A 436 20.25 -34.57 1.72
C ASP A 436 19.64 -34.48 0.30
N ASP A 437 19.31 -35.62 -0.29
CA ASP A 437 18.53 -35.75 -1.53
C ASP A 437 17.09 -35.29 -1.28
N ILE A 438 16.87 -33.96 -1.21
CA ILE A 438 15.55 -33.34 -1.18
C ILE A 438 14.91 -33.54 -2.56
N ILE A 439 13.95 -34.46 -2.62
CA ILE A 439 13.22 -34.85 -3.83
C ILE A 439 12.22 -33.74 -4.22
N PHE A 440 11.61 -33.08 -3.23
CA PHE A 440 10.60 -32.04 -3.45
C PHE A 440 10.51 -31.05 -2.28
N ARG A 441 10.06 -29.82 -2.58
CA ARG A 441 9.67 -28.79 -1.60
C ARG A 441 8.41 -28.05 -2.03
N THR A 442 7.38 -28.05 -1.18
CA THR A 442 6.21 -27.13 -1.24
C THR A 442 6.27 -26.16 -0.04
N GLU A 443 5.60 -25.01 -0.16
CA GLU A 443 5.27 -24.16 0.98
C GLU A 443 3.84 -23.61 0.94
N CYS A 444 3.08 -23.90 1.99
CA CYS A 444 1.72 -23.42 2.19
C CYS A 444 1.73 -22.12 3.02
N GLU A 445 1.55 -20.97 2.38
CA GLU A 445 1.58 -19.65 3.04
C GLU A 445 0.20 -19.25 3.58
N ILE A 446 0.06 -19.19 4.90
CA ILE A 446 -1.13 -18.60 5.53
C ILE A 446 -0.86 -17.11 5.77
N TYR A 447 -1.77 -16.28 5.27
CA TYR A 447 -1.66 -14.82 5.35
C TYR A 447 -2.22 -14.28 6.66
N ASN A 448 -1.63 -13.19 7.15
CA ASN A 448 -2.11 -12.32 8.24
C ASN A 448 -2.38 -13.04 9.57
N PHE A 449 -1.33 -13.29 10.38
CA PHE A 449 -1.50 -13.82 11.75
C PHE A 449 -1.76 -12.77 12.85
N LYS A 450 -1.88 -11.47 12.51
CA LYS A 450 -2.13 -10.41 13.50
C LYS A 450 -3.40 -10.73 14.32
N ASP A 451 -3.29 -10.69 15.64
CA ASP A 451 -4.39 -10.83 16.61
C ASP A 451 -5.07 -12.21 16.78
N SER A 452 -4.60 -13.26 16.12
CA SER A 452 -5.24 -14.59 16.13
C SER A 452 -5.17 -15.35 17.46
N LYS A 453 -6.32 -15.83 17.97
CA LYS A 453 -6.39 -16.68 19.18
C LYS A 453 -6.07 -18.17 18.89
N MET A 454 -5.11 -18.49 18.00
CA MET A 454 -4.90 -19.88 17.54
C MET A 454 -4.18 -20.80 18.57
N HIS A 455 -4.04 -20.38 19.83
CA HIS A 455 -3.25 -21.09 20.84
C HIS A 455 -4.05 -22.06 21.73
N ASP A 456 -5.36 -21.83 21.88
CA ASP A 456 -6.23 -22.67 22.75
C ASP A 456 -6.86 -23.87 22.01
N SER A 457 -6.48 -24.13 20.76
CA SER A 457 -7.15 -25.11 19.90
C SER A 457 -6.22 -25.73 18.85
N ASP A 458 -6.76 -26.73 18.14
CA ASP A 458 -6.13 -27.36 17.00
C ASP A 458 -6.80 -26.92 15.70
N HIS A 459 -5.98 -26.68 14.69
CA HIS A 459 -6.42 -26.24 13.36
C HIS A 459 -5.96 -27.22 12.31
N MET A 460 -6.85 -27.50 11.37
CA MET A 460 -6.57 -28.32 10.21
C MET A 460 -6.15 -27.42 9.05
N LEU A 461 -4.97 -27.68 8.51
CA LEU A 461 -4.45 -27.04 7.30
C LEU A 461 -4.43 -28.06 6.16
N LEU A 462 -5.26 -27.85 5.14
CA LEU A 462 -5.26 -28.63 3.91
C LEU A 462 -4.76 -27.76 2.75
N TRP A 463 -3.89 -28.29 1.90
CA TRP A 463 -3.59 -27.73 0.57
C TRP A 463 -3.28 -28.85 -0.42
N HIS A 464 -3.14 -28.50 -1.69
CA HIS A 464 -2.60 -29.40 -2.71
C HIS A 464 -1.51 -28.70 -3.52
N GLU A 465 -0.75 -29.50 -4.25
CA GLU A 465 0.16 -29.06 -5.31
C GLU A 465 -0.16 -29.84 -6.59
N ASN A 466 -0.36 -29.12 -7.69
CA ASN A 466 -0.56 -29.73 -9.01
C ASN A 466 0.80 -30.15 -9.57
N TRP A 467 0.98 -31.46 -9.77
CA TRP A 467 2.24 -32.07 -10.15
C TRP A 467 2.43 -32.04 -11.67
N LYS A 468 3.57 -31.55 -12.14
CA LYS A 468 3.83 -31.28 -13.58
C LYS A 468 5.20 -31.80 -14.08
N GLU A 469 5.91 -32.61 -13.28
CA GLU A 469 7.24 -33.14 -13.61
C GLU A 469 7.36 -34.66 -13.39
N ASP A 470 8.08 -35.37 -14.24
CA ASP A 470 8.39 -36.80 -14.02
C ASP A 470 9.51 -37.04 -12.98
N SER A 471 9.71 -36.12 -12.03
CA SER A 471 10.80 -36.19 -11.05
C SER A 471 10.62 -37.32 -10.01
N PHE A 472 9.39 -37.83 -9.79
CA PHE A 472 9.14 -38.98 -8.92
C PHE A 472 9.39 -40.36 -9.57
N SER A 473 9.40 -40.52 -10.91
CA SER A 473 9.56 -41.84 -11.55
C SER A 473 10.85 -42.57 -11.14
N LYS A 474 11.91 -41.80 -10.92
CA LYS A 474 13.22 -42.27 -10.41
C LYS A 474 13.13 -42.90 -9.01
N TYR A 475 12.00 -42.77 -8.32
CA TYR A 475 11.72 -43.28 -6.98
C TYR A 475 10.56 -44.29 -6.94
N SER A 476 10.15 -44.82 -8.11
CA SER A 476 9.32 -46.03 -8.24
C SER A 476 9.77 -47.10 -7.24
N ASP A 477 8.80 -47.62 -6.48
CA ASP A 477 8.99 -48.67 -5.48
C ASP A 477 10.03 -48.36 -4.39
N LYS A 478 10.24 -47.07 -4.07
CA LYS A 478 11.10 -46.62 -2.96
C LYS A 478 10.27 -45.94 -1.87
N GLU A 479 10.78 -46.05 -0.65
CA GLU A 479 10.26 -45.34 0.51
C GLU A 479 10.80 -43.89 0.55
N ILE A 480 9.87 -42.94 0.68
CA ILE A 480 10.11 -41.51 0.80
C ILE A 480 9.47 -41.02 2.11
N THR A 481 10.21 -40.24 2.89
CA THR A 481 9.63 -39.52 4.03
C THR A 481 9.29 -38.09 3.62
N PHE A 482 8.04 -37.70 3.85
CA PHE A 482 7.57 -36.32 3.80
C PHE A 482 7.67 -35.72 5.21
N GLU A 483 8.42 -34.64 5.38
CA GLU A 483 8.63 -33.93 6.65
C GLU A 483 8.08 -32.51 6.57
N PHE A 484 7.43 -32.05 7.64
CA PHE A 484 6.69 -30.78 7.70
C PHE A 484 7.18 -29.90 8.83
N TYR A 485 7.39 -28.61 8.56
CA TYR A 485 7.82 -27.65 9.58
C TYR A 485 7.30 -26.23 9.29
N PRO A 486 7.10 -25.41 10.33
CA PRO A 486 6.76 -24.00 10.16
C PRO A 486 7.99 -23.20 9.71
N LYS A 487 7.75 -22.12 8.98
CA LYS A 487 8.72 -21.07 8.71
C LYS A 487 8.05 -19.70 8.82
N ALA A 488 8.56 -18.85 9.70
CA ALA A 488 8.02 -17.51 9.90
C ALA A 488 8.71 -16.49 8.97
N LYS A 489 7.95 -15.51 8.48
CA LYS A 489 8.49 -14.41 7.65
C LYS A 489 7.78 -13.08 7.95
N ALA A 490 8.58 -12.04 8.22
CA ALA A 490 8.08 -10.67 8.32
C ALA A 490 7.57 -10.13 6.98
N LYS A 491 6.56 -9.26 7.01
CA LYS A 491 6.06 -8.56 5.82
C LYS A 491 7.05 -7.51 5.31
N SER A 492 6.98 -7.20 4.02
CA SER A 492 7.91 -6.29 3.29
C SER A 492 8.04 -4.86 3.84
N PHE A 493 7.08 -4.40 4.65
CA PHE A 493 7.09 -3.08 5.28
C PHE A 493 7.62 -3.08 6.72
N ASP A 494 7.71 -4.26 7.35
CA ASP A 494 8.29 -4.44 8.68
C ASP A 494 9.79 -4.76 8.54
N ARG A 495 10.62 -3.74 8.76
CA ARG A 495 12.09 -3.85 8.74
C ARG A 495 12.69 -4.16 10.12
N ASN A 496 11.85 -4.29 11.16
CA ASN A 496 12.26 -4.30 12.57
C ASN A 496 12.00 -5.64 13.28
N THR A 497 11.39 -6.61 12.59
CA THR A 497 11.32 -8.01 13.04
C THR A 497 12.65 -8.73 12.78
N SER A 498 13.25 -9.27 13.84
CA SER A 498 14.53 -9.97 13.80
C SER A 498 14.39 -11.46 13.46
N GLU A 499 15.46 -12.09 12.95
CA GLU A 499 15.49 -13.56 12.78
C GLU A 499 15.29 -14.33 14.10
N MET A 500 15.64 -13.74 15.25
CA MET A 500 15.49 -14.39 16.54
C MET A 500 14.01 -14.49 16.94
N GLU A 501 13.22 -13.43 16.73
CA GLU A 501 11.76 -13.44 16.96
C GLU A 501 11.07 -14.44 16.01
N LEU A 502 11.46 -14.48 14.73
CA LEU A 502 10.92 -15.44 13.76
C LEU A 502 11.18 -16.90 14.18
N ARG A 503 12.41 -17.21 14.63
CA ARG A 503 12.77 -18.55 15.12
C ARG A 503 12.08 -18.93 16.44
N GLU A 504 11.73 -17.96 17.29
CA GLU A 504 10.95 -18.25 18.49
C GLU A 504 9.51 -18.63 18.15
N ILE A 505 8.88 -17.89 17.22
CA ILE A 505 7.56 -18.22 16.67
C ILE A 505 7.54 -19.62 16.06
N GLU A 506 8.57 -19.99 15.28
CA GLU A 506 8.69 -21.32 14.67
C GLU A 506 8.63 -22.46 15.72
N LYS A 507 9.32 -22.33 16.88
CA LYS A 507 9.27 -23.34 17.96
C LYS A 507 7.87 -23.55 18.54
N HIS A 508 7.06 -22.50 18.54
CA HIS A 508 5.72 -22.50 19.14
C HIS A 508 4.63 -22.99 18.18
N CYS A 509 4.92 -23.17 16.90
CA CYS A 509 4.00 -23.67 15.87
C CYS A 509 4.25 -25.18 15.64
N LYS A 510 3.43 -26.05 16.23
CA LYS A 510 3.68 -27.51 16.22
C LYS A 510 2.75 -28.24 15.26
N VAL A 511 3.28 -29.26 14.58
CA VAL A 511 2.47 -30.28 13.88
C VAL A 511 2.17 -31.41 14.87
N LYS A 512 0.89 -31.69 15.13
CA LYS A 512 0.43 -32.82 15.96
C LYS A 512 0.31 -34.11 15.17
N SER A 513 -0.11 -34.02 13.92
CA SER A 513 -0.21 -35.13 12.96
C SER A 513 -0.18 -34.59 11.53
N CYS A 514 0.24 -35.44 10.60
CA CYS A 514 0.31 -35.10 9.18
C CYS A 514 -0.26 -36.23 8.30
N GLY A 515 -0.71 -35.87 7.10
CA GLY A 515 -1.17 -36.80 6.09
C GLY A 515 -0.81 -36.33 4.68
N VAL A 516 -0.57 -37.30 3.79
CA VAL A 516 -0.31 -37.11 2.36
C VAL A 516 -1.21 -38.04 1.55
N TYR A 517 -1.91 -37.47 0.58
CA TYR A 517 -2.71 -38.20 -0.40
C TYR A 517 -2.11 -37.97 -1.79
N LEU A 518 -1.77 -39.07 -2.48
CA LEU A 518 -1.18 -39.06 -3.81
C LEU A 518 -2.30 -39.29 -4.83
N LEU A 519 -2.46 -38.38 -5.78
CA LEU A 519 -3.43 -38.50 -6.87
C LEU A 519 -2.70 -38.90 -8.17
N PHE A 520 -3.13 -39.99 -8.78
CA PHE A 520 -2.59 -40.49 -10.05
C PHE A 520 -3.61 -40.29 -11.18
N ASP A 521 -3.15 -40.17 -12.43
CA ASP A 521 -4.04 -40.26 -13.59
C ASP A 521 -4.56 -41.70 -13.76
N GLU A 522 -5.80 -41.93 -13.36
CA GLU A 522 -6.51 -43.18 -13.64
C GLU A 522 -6.85 -43.28 -15.13
N SER A 523 -6.36 -44.32 -15.79
CA SER A 523 -6.99 -44.85 -16.99
C SER A 523 -8.40 -45.36 -16.60
N PRO A 524 -9.49 -44.93 -17.28
CA PRO A 524 -10.85 -44.96 -16.71
C PRO A 524 -11.48 -46.37 -16.68
N GLN A 525 -11.05 -47.20 -15.73
CA GLN A 525 -11.67 -48.47 -15.32
C GLN A 525 -11.53 -48.63 -13.81
N HIS A 526 -12.59 -49.14 -13.15
CA HIS A 526 -12.72 -49.35 -11.69
C HIS A 526 -13.16 -48.17 -10.80
N LEU A 527 -14.05 -47.30 -11.31
CA LEU A 527 -15.09 -46.77 -10.43
C LEU A 527 -16.00 -47.92 -9.93
N PHE A 528 -16.49 -47.81 -8.70
CA PHE A 528 -17.11 -48.92 -7.98
C PHE A 528 -18.42 -49.42 -8.59
N SER A 529 -18.60 -50.74 -8.60
CA SER A 529 -19.85 -51.39 -8.99
C SER A 529 -20.93 -51.19 -7.92
N ILE A 530 -21.80 -50.19 -8.12
CA ILE A 530 -23.12 -50.18 -7.49
C ILE A 530 -24.09 -50.86 -8.46
N SER A 531 -24.72 -51.93 -8.01
CA SER A 531 -25.74 -52.65 -8.77
C SER A 531 -27.11 -52.01 -8.56
N ASP A 532 -27.69 -51.47 -9.61
CA ASP A 532 -29.13 -51.50 -9.84
C ASP A 532 -29.38 -51.61 -11.36
N GLY A 533 -30.49 -52.24 -11.74
CA GLY A 533 -30.72 -52.74 -13.10
C GLY A 533 -31.50 -51.80 -14.03
N ASP A 534 -31.47 -52.15 -15.33
CA ASP A 534 -32.34 -51.76 -16.43
C ASP A 534 -33.09 -50.41 -16.35
N LEU A 535 -32.74 -49.49 -17.27
CA LEU A 535 -33.70 -49.03 -18.29
C LEU A 535 -33.00 -48.30 -19.46
N SER A 536 -32.76 -49.07 -20.52
CA SER A 536 -32.83 -48.73 -21.97
C SER A 536 -32.65 -47.27 -22.46
N ASP A 537 -31.72 -47.16 -23.42
CA ASP A 537 -31.83 -46.41 -24.69
C ASP A 537 -31.93 -44.87 -24.68
N GLN A 538 -30.83 -44.21 -25.07
CA GLN A 538 -30.68 -43.74 -26.46
C GLN A 538 -29.23 -43.28 -26.76
N GLU A 539 -28.56 -43.96 -27.70
CA GLU A 539 -27.41 -43.45 -28.43
C GLU A 539 -27.88 -42.82 -29.76
N ASP A 540 -27.20 -41.78 -30.24
CA ASP A 540 -26.60 -41.75 -31.60
C ASP A 540 -25.96 -40.37 -31.91
N ASP A 541 -24.85 -40.43 -32.66
CA ASP A 541 -24.24 -39.36 -33.47
C ASP A 541 -23.74 -38.04 -32.79
N TYR A 542 -22.68 -37.36 -33.27
CA TYR A 542 -21.89 -37.53 -34.51
C TYR A 542 -20.42 -37.13 -34.29
N TYR A 543 -19.45 -37.91 -34.81
CA TYR A 543 -18.03 -37.54 -34.83
C TYR A 543 -17.57 -37.24 -36.27
N SER A 544 -17.34 -35.98 -36.62
CA SER A 544 -16.27 -35.54 -37.55
C SER A 544 -16.33 -34.05 -37.89
N LEU A 545 -15.16 -33.40 -37.96
CA LEU A 545 -14.72 -32.66 -39.16
C LEU A 545 -13.23 -32.26 -39.05
N TYR A 546 -12.40 -33.10 -39.69
CA TYR A 546 -11.10 -32.84 -40.32
C TYR A 546 -10.22 -31.64 -39.92
N SER A 547 -8.95 -31.99 -39.66
CA SER A 547 -7.79 -31.10 -39.79
C SER A 547 -7.24 -31.06 -41.24
N SER A 548 -6.22 -30.22 -41.45
CA SER A 548 -5.27 -30.16 -42.58
C SER A 548 -5.65 -29.38 -43.86
N SER A 549 -4.81 -28.38 -44.17
CA SER A 549 -4.11 -28.17 -45.46
C SER A 549 -3.07 -27.04 -45.28
N SER A 550 -2.14 -26.86 -46.23
CA SER A 550 -0.85 -26.17 -45.99
C SER A 550 -0.33 -25.32 -47.17
N SER A 551 0.80 -24.64 -46.91
CA SER A 551 1.95 -24.39 -47.83
C SER A 551 1.81 -23.50 -49.09
N ALA A 552 2.46 -22.33 -49.04
CA ALA A 552 3.40 -21.73 -50.03
C ALA A 552 4.00 -20.45 -49.36
N GLU A 553 5.30 -20.05 -49.42
CA GLU A 553 6.30 -19.96 -50.51
C GLU A 553 5.92 -18.92 -51.58
N ASP A 554 6.76 -18.01 -52.07
CA ASP A 554 8.18 -17.58 -51.84
C ASP A 554 8.25 -16.06 -52.22
N SER A 555 9.26 -15.18 -52.13
CA SER A 555 10.72 -15.22 -52.35
C SER A 555 11.29 -13.76 -52.28
N GLY A 556 12.62 -13.58 -52.07
CA GLY A 556 13.52 -12.50 -52.60
C GLY A 556 13.21 -10.98 -52.49
N ASP A 557 14.20 -10.06 -52.60
CA ASP A 557 15.67 -10.22 -52.61
C ASP A 557 16.44 -8.91 -52.31
N GLU A 558 17.65 -9.10 -51.76
CA GLU A 558 18.90 -8.31 -51.90
C GLU A 558 19.01 -6.80 -51.53
N ILE A 559 20.23 -6.28 -51.74
CA ILE A 559 20.90 -5.12 -51.13
C ILE A 559 21.62 -4.34 -52.25
N ASP A 560 21.77 -3.01 -52.17
CA ASP A 560 22.98 -2.40 -52.75
C ASP A 560 23.39 -1.03 -52.14
N HIS A 561 24.60 -0.59 -52.46
CA HIS A 561 25.29 0.60 -51.93
C HIS A 561 25.55 1.71 -52.99
N GLU A 562 26.26 2.78 -52.57
CA GLU A 562 27.04 3.76 -53.37
C GLU A 562 26.46 5.14 -53.74
N ASN A 563 26.98 6.17 -53.04
CA ASN A 563 27.82 7.27 -53.54
C ASN A 563 27.52 8.02 -54.87
N GLY A 564 27.63 9.36 -54.82
CA GLY A 564 28.32 10.12 -55.88
C GLY A 564 27.82 11.53 -56.24
N ASP A 565 28.64 12.56 -55.96
CA ASP A 565 28.78 13.86 -56.69
C ASP A 565 27.55 14.79 -56.94
N SER A 566 27.61 16.13 -57.03
CA SER A 566 28.62 17.20 -56.77
C SER A 566 27.93 18.59 -57.06
N LYS A 567 28.51 19.77 -57.38
CA LYS A 567 29.87 20.34 -57.62
C LYS A 567 29.80 21.90 -57.56
N SER A 568 30.96 22.59 -57.55
CA SER A 568 31.18 24.04 -57.79
C SER A 568 30.66 25.09 -56.76
N GLY A 569 31.38 26.20 -56.50
CA GLY A 569 32.75 26.56 -56.93
C GLY A 569 33.21 27.98 -56.55
N GLU A 570 34.53 28.22 -56.69
CA GLU A 570 35.23 29.54 -56.76
C GLU A 570 35.25 30.44 -55.49
N THR A 571 36.28 31.25 -55.17
CA THR A 571 37.64 31.47 -55.73
C THR A 571 38.63 31.90 -54.60
N SER A 572 39.92 32.07 -54.90
CA SER A 572 40.97 32.62 -53.99
C SER A 572 41.73 33.78 -54.70
N PRO A 573 42.45 34.69 -54.00
CA PRO A 573 43.78 34.36 -53.44
C PRO A 573 44.11 35.06 -52.09
N ALA A 574 45.35 34.88 -51.61
CA ALA A 574 45.80 35.24 -50.26
C ALA A 574 46.47 36.63 -50.12
N THR A 575 46.58 37.13 -48.89
CA THR A 575 47.79 37.82 -48.39
C THR A 575 47.80 37.91 -46.85
N SER A 576 48.97 38.18 -46.26
CA SER A 576 49.20 38.13 -44.80
C SER A 576 49.55 39.50 -44.20
N ARG A 577 49.02 39.84 -43.01
CA ARG A 577 49.83 40.13 -41.80
C ARG A 577 49.01 40.54 -40.56
N VAL A 578 49.61 40.22 -39.42
CA VAL A 578 49.25 40.48 -38.02
C VAL A 578 48.65 41.87 -37.73
N SER A 579 47.44 41.88 -37.15
CA SER A 579 47.03 42.81 -36.08
C SER A 579 45.86 42.19 -35.30
N GLY A 580 46.07 41.79 -34.04
CA GLY A 580 45.02 41.14 -33.23
C GLY A 580 44.06 42.17 -32.60
N PRO A 581 42.75 42.12 -32.88
CA PRO A 581 41.78 42.99 -32.22
C PRO A 581 41.35 42.40 -30.87
N ILE A 582 41.05 43.30 -29.93
CA ILE A 582 40.40 42.97 -28.65
C ILE A 582 39.03 42.34 -28.96
N GLN A 583 38.77 41.13 -28.44
CA GLN A 583 37.43 40.54 -28.52
C GLN A 583 36.48 41.31 -27.57
N VAL A 584 35.63 42.14 -28.15
CA VAL A 584 34.49 42.73 -27.46
C VAL A 584 33.51 41.59 -27.15
N TYR A 585 33.46 41.17 -25.90
CA TYR A 585 32.40 40.29 -25.40
C TYR A 585 31.06 40.99 -25.62
N SER A 586 30.14 40.34 -26.34
CA SER A 586 28.81 40.93 -26.55
C SER A 586 27.99 40.85 -25.27
N GLU A 587 27.37 41.98 -24.89
CA GLU A 587 26.51 42.08 -23.71
C GLU A 587 25.37 41.06 -23.76
N SER A 588 24.88 40.69 -24.95
CA SER A 588 23.86 39.65 -25.12
C SER A 588 24.34 38.25 -24.73
N LYS A 589 25.62 37.91 -24.97
CA LYS A 589 26.19 36.63 -24.55
C LYS A 589 26.45 36.61 -23.05
N ALA A 590 27.10 37.66 -22.53
CA ALA A 590 27.32 37.80 -21.09
C ALA A 590 26.00 37.83 -20.29
N MET A 591 24.94 38.48 -20.81
CA MET A 591 23.60 38.48 -20.20
C MET A 591 22.86 37.15 -20.37
N SER A 592 23.17 36.34 -21.39
CA SER A 592 22.63 34.98 -21.52
C SER A 592 23.30 34.03 -20.53
N GLU A 593 24.62 34.10 -20.41
CA GLU A 593 25.41 33.31 -19.46
C GLU A 593 25.07 33.70 -18.02
N ALA A 594 24.95 34.99 -17.72
CA ALA A 594 24.48 35.48 -16.42
C ALA A 594 23.03 35.07 -16.11
N LYS A 595 22.15 34.93 -17.13
CA LYS A 595 20.80 34.39 -16.93
C LYS A 595 20.79 32.88 -16.68
N SER A 596 21.66 32.11 -17.35
CA SER A 596 21.84 30.67 -17.04
C SER A 596 22.34 30.49 -15.62
N LEU A 597 23.45 31.17 -15.29
CA LEU A 597 24.08 31.11 -13.97
C LEU A 597 23.13 31.60 -12.86
N ALA A 598 22.35 32.68 -13.10
CA ALA A 598 21.34 33.12 -12.14
C ALA A 598 20.19 32.11 -11.98
N THR A 599 19.81 31.38 -13.04
CA THR A 599 18.80 30.32 -12.98
C THR A 599 19.33 29.12 -12.20
N GLU A 600 20.55 28.67 -12.49
CA GLU A 600 21.26 27.61 -11.76
C GLU A 600 21.42 27.95 -10.28
N LEU A 601 21.92 29.14 -9.96
CA LEU A 601 22.04 29.63 -8.57
C LEU A 601 20.67 29.74 -7.88
N THR A 602 19.61 30.11 -8.60
CA THR A 602 18.24 30.12 -8.06
C THR A 602 17.76 28.70 -7.76
N SER A 603 17.95 27.76 -8.68
CA SER A 603 17.62 26.33 -8.47
C SER A 603 18.41 25.73 -7.31
N ILE A 604 19.71 26.04 -7.17
CA ILE A 604 20.54 25.60 -6.04
C ILE A 604 20.00 26.13 -4.71
N ARG A 605 19.53 27.39 -4.65
CA ARG A 605 18.89 27.96 -3.45
C ARG A 605 17.57 27.28 -3.06
N TRP A 606 16.95 26.49 -3.95
CA TRP A 606 15.79 25.65 -3.63
C TRP A 606 16.15 24.27 -3.10
N ILE A 607 17.35 23.74 -3.40
CA ILE A 607 17.72 22.34 -3.12
C ILE A 607 17.51 21.96 -1.64
N TYR A 608 17.91 22.81 -0.68
CA TYR A 608 17.68 22.56 0.74
C TYR A 608 16.18 22.54 1.13
N PHE A 609 15.38 23.45 0.56
CA PHE A 609 13.93 23.47 0.83
C PHE A 609 13.21 22.26 0.21
N ILE A 610 13.67 21.78 -0.95
CA ILE A 610 13.22 20.52 -1.54
C ILE A 610 13.61 19.34 -0.62
N TYR A 611 14.84 19.33 -0.09
CA TYR A 611 15.35 18.27 0.78
C TYR A 611 14.56 18.13 2.09
N GLU A 612 14.38 19.22 2.82
CA GLU A 612 13.65 19.21 4.10
C GLU A 612 12.13 19.02 3.87
N PHE A 613 11.58 19.49 2.75
CA PHE A 613 10.20 19.14 2.36
C PHE A 613 10.05 17.63 2.11
N ILE A 614 11.02 16.98 1.46
CA ILE A 614 11.04 15.52 1.28
C ILE A 614 11.20 14.80 2.62
N HIS A 615 12.02 15.30 3.55
CA HIS A 615 12.25 14.66 4.84
C HIS A 615 11.13 14.88 5.87
N SER A 616 10.40 15.99 5.82
CA SER A 616 9.21 16.19 6.66
C SER A 616 7.99 15.39 6.18
N HIS A 617 7.96 14.96 4.91
CA HIS A 617 6.87 14.19 4.33
C HIS A 617 7.17 12.68 4.29
N THR A 618 6.80 11.99 5.36
CA THR A 618 7.00 10.53 5.56
C THR A 618 6.29 9.61 4.55
N LEU A 619 5.51 10.15 3.60
CA LEU A 619 4.76 9.37 2.61
C LEU A 619 5.44 9.41 1.23
N GLN A 620 6.03 8.26 0.85
CA GLN A 620 6.79 8.09 -0.38
C GLN A 620 5.97 8.37 -1.67
N SER A 621 4.64 8.29 -1.61
CA SER A 621 3.71 8.64 -2.69
C SER A 621 3.52 10.15 -2.91
N CYS A 622 3.82 10.98 -1.91
CA CYS A 622 3.72 12.44 -2.05
C CYS A 622 4.80 13.02 -2.96
N LEU A 623 5.98 12.37 -3.03
CA LEU A 623 7.10 12.81 -3.86
C LEU A 623 6.68 12.99 -5.33
N VAL A 624 6.15 11.94 -5.97
CA VAL A 624 5.87 11.97 -7.42
C VAL A 624 4.84 13.05 -7.80
N THR A 625 3.84 13.29 -6.95
CA THR A 625 2.72 14.20 -7.27
C THR A 625 3.04 15.66 -6.95
N VAL A 626 3.81 15.94 -5.88
CA VAL A 626 4.12 17.32 -5.45
C VAL A 626 5.44 17.83 -6.02
N ILE A 627 6.45 16.95 -6.22
CA ILE A 627 7.75 17.36 -6.76
C ILE A 627 7.68 17.57 -8.28
N ASN A 628 6.82 16.86 -9.02
CA ASN A 628 6.68 17.09 -10.48
C ASN A 628 6.27 18.54 -10.82
N PRO A 629 5.26 19.16 -10.16
CA PRO A 629 4.99 20.59 -10.27
C PRO A 629 6.21 21.45 -9.93
N PHE A 630 6.91 21.15 -8.83
CA PHE A 630 8.09 21.88 -8.36
C PHE A 630 9.20 21.88 -9.42
N LEU A 631 9.61 20.71 -9.92
CA LEU A 631 10.66 20.58 -10.94
C LEU A 631 10.23 21.17 -12.30
N LYS A 632 8.95 21.10 -12.67
CA LYS A 632 8.44 21.69 -13.91
C LYS A 632 8.39 23.22 -13.88
N GLU A 633 8.14 23.85 -12.73
CA GLU A 633 8.20 25.31 -12.60
C GLU A 633 9.66 25.83 -12.69
N PHE A 634 10.64 25.03 -12.24
CA PHE A 634 12.07 25.40 -12.24
C PHE A 634 12.93 24.78 -13.35
N ARG A 635 12.36 23.98 -14.27
CA ARG A 635 13.06 23.27 -15.37
C ARG A 635 14.28 22.44 -14.92
N VAL A 636 14.17 21.75 -13.79
CA VAL A 636 15.26 20.92 -13.28
C VAL A 636 15.04 19.47 -13.71
N ASP A 637 15.64 19.08 -14.84
CA ASP A 637 15.76 17.67 -15.23
C ASP A 637 16.78 16.99 -14.31
N ILE A 638 16.29 16.28 -13.29
CA ILE A 638 17.09 15.39 -12.45
C ILE A 638 16.98 13.98 -13.04
N GLU A 639 17.77 13.70 -14.07
CA GLU A 639 18.10 12.32 -14.42
C GLU A 639 19.19 11.82 -13.46
N ASN A 640 18.85 10.78 -12.68
CA ASN A 640 19.59 10.16 -11.55
C ASN A 640 19.41 10.84 -10.17
#